data_AF-A0A9P1GPZ8-F1
#
_entry.id   AF-A0A9P1GPZ8-F1
#
_cell.length_a   1.000
_cell.length_b   1.000
_cell.length_c   1.000
_cell.angle_alpha   90.00
_cell.angle_beta   90.00
_cell.angle_gamma   90.00
#
_symmetry.space_group_name_H-M   'P 1'
#
loop_
_entity.id
_entity.type
_entity.pdbx_description
1 polymer ?
#
loop_
_entity_poly.entity_id
_entity_poly.type
_entity_poly.pdbx_seq_one_letter_code
_entity_poly.pdbx_strand_id
1 'polypeptide(L)'
;MLFPMLMAFLIAPVLGADPFTTRDELRSAARKWTNKAERQDVEKKHGKIAQWDVSSISDMSGIFEGLEDFNESIGSWNTSAATNMSMMFLNARAFNRSIGRWNTSGVRDMSLMFYNASNFNQDISSWDTSNVLDMCQMFCSAKTFNQPIGRWDTSSVRDMNEMFAYAAAFNQPIGKWTTSKVTTMRQMFRLAEAFNQHIGYWNTSSVKDMMGMFFRAFAFNQPIGKWNTSNVRDMSQMFLSASVFNQDISGWKTSSVTDMSRMFFQSYVFNQFLWFWDTSRVTDMSEMFYAAENFNQPINKWSVSSVTDMRRMFEYAQAFDRPIGDWDTSSVRDMSGMFEHARAFNQPIGSWDTSSVRDMSEMFSYAMAFNQDIRGWNTSRVTDMSKMFHFALAFNQPIGQWDTSSVTDMSTMFRNATAFKQQLVSWDTSQVCVRPEMFQGAEIFVKPPCPAGHFPAQNRLGCERCPAGRYSGQGKESCESCPANAVPSPDQTSCDDCDTYHFASENAMTCTACNPPMMLIDANCVWWHLPLLAVVVAGVLVGARVWLSYRRGCRKKEIEQIFKLLETDFWDGAASTALRHCTNLQRLGVHWAEVERRIAAIRKNQSEKAGVSMRYLLSPEFQQLAIQRTGKSDPTFIEMQSSFWLEDAPLGGSIICPRDGRPGCALVDWIHCDERREQTHFLSWTWKYRLHQVTSALGMYRMKTSAIPEQVFFFMCFFVNNQFRILLEQTQTGSADLETVFERNLKRIGRMVAILDGWENPVYFERIWTVYEQFVASTLDVQVSFAMPPASTTQMNEEIYRGKVGIKAVTWSLSQIDSASAKASKPQDEDYVKSLIDRGVGFAHVDHHVTQVMVKWIGNVVERRFQELVHDARRTRNLTQLCANMQLEDLDEHDENMVEAAEFL
;
A
#
# COMPACT_ATOMS: atom_id res chain seq x y z
N MET A 1 69.47 -89.72 -14.15
CA MET A 1 68.55 -89.02 -13.24
C MET A 1 68.46 -87.57 -13.72
N LEU A 2 67.53 -87.26 -14.63
CA LEU A 2 66.15 -86.78 -14.40
C LEU A 2 66.05 -85.29 -14.02
N PHE A 3 65.67 -84.51 -15.05
CA PHE A 3 64.82 -83.30 -15.09
C PHE A 3 65.21 -81.97 -14.41
N PRO A 4 65.20 -80.90 -15.24
CA PRO A 4 64.69 -79.57 -14.88
C PRO A 4 63.42 -79.22 -15.69
N MET A 5 62.38 -78.66 -15.07
CA MET A 5 61.39 -77.81 -15.77
C MET A 5 60.48 -77.03 -14.80
N LEU A 6 60.29 -75.74 -15.13
CA LEU A 6 59.11 -74.89 -14.89
C LEU A 6 58.77 -74.46 -13.45
N MET A 7 59.03 -73.18 -13.15
CA MET A 7 57.96 -72.16 -13.24
C MET A 7 58.56 -70.75 -13.20
N ALA A 8 58.66 -70.15 -14.39
CA ALA A 8 58.62 -68.70 -14.55
C ALA A 8 57.15 -68.30 -14.53
N PHE A 9 56.70 -67.62 -13.47
CA PHE A 9 55.44 -66.88 -13.51
C PHE A 9 55.76 -65.42 -13.80
N LEU A 10 55.26 -64.99 -14.96
CA LEU A 10 55.28 -63.63 -15.47
C LEU A 10 54.74 -62.64 -14.42
N ILE A 11 55.59 -61.69 -14.01
CA ILE A 11 55.11 -60.35 -13.68
C ILE A 11 54.77 -59.71 -15.02
N ALA A 12 53.53 -59.88 -15.48
CA ALA A 12 52.99 -58.99 -16.50
C ALA A 12 52.92 -57.59 -15.88
N PRO A 13 53.40 -56.53 -16.57
CA PRO A 13 53.15 -55.18 -16.10
C PRO A 13 51.64 -54.99 -16.03
N VAL A 14 51.16 -54.38 -14.95
CA VAL A 14 49.82 -53.77 -14.95
C VAL A 14 49.85 -52.77 -16.10
N LEU A 15 49.30 -53.16 -17.25
CA LEU A 15 48.98 -52.23 -18.33
C LEU A 15 48.10 -51.16 -17.70
N GLY A 16 48.65 -49.97 -17.51
CA GLY A 16 47.83 -48.79 -17.22
C GLY A 16 46.81 -48.70 -18.35
N ALA A 17 45.53 -48.64 -18.00
CA ALA A 17 44.49 -48.45 -19.00
C ALA A 17 44.82 -47.23 -19.86
N ASP A 18 44.69 -47.36 -21.18
CA ASP A 18 44.99 -46.26 -22.10
C ASP A 18 44.18 -45.01 -21.69
N PRO A 19 44.81 -43.82 -21.66
CA PRO A 19 44.12 -42.60 -21.28
C PRO A 19 43.03 -42.26 -22.29
N PHE A 20 41.91 -41.76 -21.79
CA PHE A 20 40.86 -41.25 -22.68
C PHE A 20 41.37 -39.98 -23.36
N THR A 21 41.25 -39.93 -24.68
CA THR A 21 41.74 -38.80 -25.49
C THR A 21 40.62 -37.91 -26.02
N THR A 22 39.37 -38.40 -26.04
CA THR A 22 38.20 -37.64 -26.52
C THR A 22 37.00 -37.79 -25.60
N ARG A 23 36.14 -36.76 -25.59
CA ARG A 23 34.85 -36.76 -24.87
C ARG A 23 33.98 -37.95 -25.28
N ASP A 24 33.89 -38.21 -26.58
CA ASP A 24 32.98 -39.24 -27.12
C ASP A 24 33.40 -40.66 -26.72
N GLU A 25 34.70 -40.92 -26.65
CA GLU A 25 35.23 -42.17 -26.13
C GLU A 25 34.84 -42.37 -24.66
N LEU A 26 35.08 -41.35 -23.83
CA LEU A 26 34.74 -41.38 -22.40
C LEU A 26 33.23 -41.53 -22.18
N ARG A 27 32.41 -40.78 -22.92
CA ARG A 27 30.94 -40.85 -22.85
C ARG A 27 30.43 -42.23 -23.28
N SER A 28 30.97 -42.79 -24.35
CA SER A 28 30.61 -44.14 -24.80
C SER A 28 30.98 -45.18 -23.75
N ALA A 29 32.19 -45.10 -23.17
CA ALA A 29 32.63 -45.99 -22.10
C ALA A 29 31.74 -45.88 -20.86
N ALA A 30 31.36 -44.66 -20.44
CA ALA A 30 30.46 -44.42 -19.32
C ALA A 30 29.06 -45.05 -19.53
N ARG A 31 28.47 -44.89 -20.73
CA ARG A 31 27.18 -45.51 -21.07
C ARG A 31 27.25 -47.04 -21.01
N LYS A 32 28.29 -47.63 -21.60
CA LYS A 32 28.52 -49.08 -21.55
C LYS A 32 28.80 -49.58 -20.14
N TRP A 33 29.51 -48.81 -19.31
CA TRP A 33 29.73 -49.14 -17.91
C TRP A 33 28.43 -49.26 -17.12
N THR A 34 27.46 -48.39 -17.39
CA THR A 34 26.12 -48.45 -16.77
C THR A 34 25.22 -49.56 -17.32
N ASN A 35 25.55 -50.11 -18.49
CA ASN A 35 24.88 -51.28 -19.04
C ASN A 35 25.43 -52.56 -18.39
N LYS A 36 24.58 -53.29 -17.65
CA LYS A 36 24.97 -54.54 -16.97
C LYS A 36 25.58 -55.58 -17.92
N ALA A 37 25.14 -55.63 -19.18
CA ALA A 37 25.63 -56.58 -20.17
C ALA A 37 27.02 -56.23 -20.71
N GLU A 38 27.37 -54.93 -20.76
CA GLU A 38 28.62 -54.44 -21.37
C GLU A 38 29.69 -54.06 -20.33
N ARG A 39 29.32 -53.95 -19.05
CA ARG A 39 30.21 -53.49 -17.96
C ARG A 39 31.50 -54.31 -17.86
N GLN A 40 31.43 -55.64 -18.00
CA GLN A 40 32.60 -56.50 -17.89
C GLN A 40 33.63 -56.22 -19.00
N ASP A 41 33.17 -55.92 -20.22
CA ASP A 41 34.04 -55.61 -21.35
C ASP A 41 34.74 -54.26 -21.16
N VAL A 42 34.01 -53.26 -20.66
CA VAL A 42 34.58 -51.95 -20.32
C VAL A 42 35.58 -52.07 -19.17
N GLU A 43 35.26 -52.82 -18.11
CA GLU A 43 36.15 -53.03 -16.97
C GLU A 43 37.43 -53.77 -17.39
N LYS A 44 37.33 -54.73 -18.31
CA LYS A 44 38.50 -55.42 -18.86
C LYS A 44 39.39 -54.48 -19.69
N LYS A 45 38.79 -53.56 -20.44
CA LYS A 45 39.51 -52.64 -21.33
C LYS A 45 40.12 -51.45 -20.59
N HIS A 46 39.35 -50.81 -19.71
CA HIS A 46 39.70 -49.53 -19.09
C HIS A 46 39.90 -49.62 -17.56
N GLY A 47 39.71 -50.80 -16.97
CA GLY A 47 39.72 -50.96 -15.52
C GLY A 47 38.47 -50.38 -14.85
N LYS A 48 38.52 -50.25 -13.52
CA LYS A 48 37.41 -49.68 -12.75
C LYS A 48 37.24 -48.20 -13.06
N ILE A 49 36.00 -47.72 -13.14
CA ILE A 49 35.70 -46.32 -13.45
C ILE A 49 36.43 -45.29 -12.59
N ALA A 50 36.69 -45.60 -11.31
CA ALA A 50 37.45 -44.73 -10.40
C ALA A 50 38.92 -44.51 -10.82
N GLN A 51 39.48 -45.39 -11.66
CA GLN A 51 40.87 -45.41 -12.10
C GLN A 51 41.05 -44.94 -13.56
N TRP A 52 39.96 -44.54 -14.22
CA TRP A 52 40.03 -44.05 -15.59
C TRP A 52 40.87 -42.77 -15.66
N ASP A 53 41.84 -42.74 -16.57
CA ASP A 53 42.64 -41.55 -16.82
C ASP A 53 41.89 -40.62 -17.78
N VAL A 54 41.35 -39.55 -17.21
CA VAL A 54 40.62 -38.48 -17.93
C VAL A 54 41.43 -37.18 -17.99
N SER A 55 42.73 -37.22 -17.66
CA SER A 55 43.58 -36.03 -17.50
C SER A 55 43.74 -35.20 -18.76
N SER A 56 43.49 -35.78 -19.93
CA SER A 56 43.56 -35.11 -21.25
C SER A 56 42.21 -34.58 -21.74
N ILE A 57 41.11 -34.83 -21.03
CA ILE A 57 39.76 -34.47 -21.48
C ILE A 57 39.44 -33.03 -21.11
N SER A 58 39.46 -32.14 -22.11
CA SER A 58 39.13 -30.72 -21.93
C SER A 58 37.62 -30.41 -22.00
N ASP A 59 36.85 -31.28 -22.65
CA ASP A 59 35.39 -31.20 -22.74
C ASP A 59 34.78 -32.42 -22.05
N MET A 60 34.21 -32.21 -20.87
CA MET A 60 33.51 -33.22 -20.08
C MET A 60 31.98 -33.06 -20.17
N SER A 61 31.49 -32.36 -21.20
CA SER A 61 30.06 -32.15 -21.37
C SER A 61 29.31 -33.46 -21.59
N GLY A 62 28.16 -33.61 -20.92
CA GLY A 62 27.21 -34.70 -21.13
C GLY A 62 27.73 -36.13 -20.90
N ILE A 63 28.85 -36.33 -20.19
CA ILE A 63 29.45 -37.67 -19.99
C ILE A 63 28.47 -38.66 -19.35
N PHE A 64 27.70 -38.23 -18.35
CA PHE A 64 26.70 -39.06 -17.64
C PHE A 64 25.25 -38.64 -17.93
N GLU A 65 25.04 -37.89 -19.02
CA GLU A 65 23.71 -37.42 -19.39
C GLU A 65 22.72 -38.57 -19.63
N GLY A 66 21.58 -38.50 -18.93
CA GLY A 66 20.48 -39.46 -19.01
C GLY A 66 20.74 -40.78 -18.30
N LEU A 67 21.87 -40.92 -17.59
CA LEU A 67 22.19 -42.13 -16.83
C LEU A 67 21.53 -42.05 -15.43
N GLU A 68 20.21 -42.27 -15.38
CA GLU A 68 19.40 -42.02 -14.18
C GLU A 68 19.90 -42.78 -12.93
N ASP A 69 20.38 -44.02 -13.09
CA ASP A 69 20.87 -44.88 -12.01
C ASP A 69 22.36 -44.72 -11.68
N PHE A 70 23.07 -43.82 -12.37
CA PHE A 70 24.51 -43.65 -12.20
C PHE A 70 24.86 -43.09 -10.82
N ASN A 71 25.66 -43.82 -10.04
CA ASN A 71 26.10 -43.41 -8.69
C ASN A 71 27.47 -44.00 -8.30
N GLU A 72 28.39 -44.06 -9.26
CA GLU A 72 29.72 -44.64 -9.11
C GLU A 72 30.76 -43.62 -8.59
N SER A 73 31.82 -44.11 -7.95
CA SER A 73 32.87 -43.26 -7.39
C SER A 73 33.82 -42.73 -8.47
N ILE A 74 33.77 -41.42 -8.72
CA ILE A 74 34.59 -40.71 -9.72
C ILE A 74 35.39 -39.53 -9.13
N GLY A 75 35.38 -39.36 -7.80
CA GLY A 75 36.06 -38.25 -7.12
C GLY A 75 37.60 -38.25 -7.24
N SER A 76 38.20 -39.35 -7.72
CA SER A 76 39.64 -39.50 -7.97
C SER A 76 40.09 -39.06 -9.36
N TRP A 77 39.17 -38.69 -10.25
CA TRP A 77 39.49 -38.23 -11.59
C TRP A 77 40.32 -36.95 -11.59
N ASN A 78 41.33 -36.88 -12.47
CA ASN A 78 42.09 -35.66 -12.71
C ASN A 78 41.34 -34.79 -13.73
N THR A 79 40.64 -33.77 -13.25
CA THR A 79 39.83 -32.86 -14.08
C THR A 79 40.55 -31.56 -14.46
N SER A 80 41.87 -31.45 -14.23
CA SER A 80 42.61 -30.19 -14.40
C SER A 80 42.63 -29.63 -15.83
N ALA A 81 42.41 -30.46 -16.85
CA ALA A 81 42.29 -30.03 -18.24
C ALA A 81 40.89 -29.53 -18.63
N ALA A 82 39.87 -29.80 -17.80
CA ALA A 82 38.48 -29.54 -18.15
C ALA A 82 38.19 -28.04 -18.23
N THR A 83 37.57 -27.63 -19.34
CA THR A 83 37.11 -26.27 -19.62
C THR A 83 35.59 -26.20 -19.79
N ASN A 84 34.95 -27.31 -20.13
CA ASN A 84 33.50 -27.44 -20.26
C ASN A 84 33.01 -28.65 -19.44
N MET A 85 32.09 -28.42 -18.51
CA MET A 85 31.41 -29.47 -17.71
C MET A 85 29.88 -29.40 -17.86
N SER A 86 29.39 -28.70 -18.88
CA SER A 86 27.95 -28.53 -19.11
C SER A 86 27.23 -29.88 -19.26
N MET A 87 26.02 -29.99 -18.71
CA MET A 87 25.17 -31.19 -18.81
C MET A 87 25.81 -32.50 -18.29
N MET A 88 26.96 -32.46 -17.59
CA MET A 88 27.72 -33.66 -17.25
C MET A 88 26.91 -34.70 -16.47
N PHE A 89 26.03 -34.27 -15.57
CA PHE A 89 25.10 -35.09 -14.78
C PHE A 89 23.63 -34.78 -15.07
N LEU A 90 23.32 -34.23 -16.25
CA LEU A 90 21.95 -33.95 -16.67
C LEU A 90 21.10 -35.23 -16.58
N ASN A 91 20.03 -35.19 -15.78
CA ASN A 91 19.15 -36.33 -15.46
C ASN A 91 19.82 -37.53 -14.77
N ALA A 92 21.02 -37.40 -14.18
CA ALA A 92 21.64 -38.45 -13.37
C ALA A 92 21.02 -38.48 -11.95
N ARG A 93 19.74 -38.86 -11.86
CA ARG A 93 18.89 -38.72 -10.66
C ARG A 93 19.46 -39.37 -9.41
N ALA A 94 20.11 -40.53 -9.54
CA ALA A 94 20.68 -41.29 -8.43
C ALA A 94 22.05 -40.77 -7.96
N PHE A 95 22.71 -39.90 -8.72
CA PHE A 95 24.09 -39.51 -8.46
C PHE A 95 24.23 -38.69 -7.18
N ASN A 96 25.04 -39.18 -6.24
CA ASN A 96 25.33 -38.51 -4.98
C ASN A 96 26.72 -38.94 -4.42
N ARG A 97 27.72 -39.13 -5.29
CA ARG A 97 29.10 -39.45 -4.89
C ARG A 97 29.97 -38.20 -4.83
N SER A 98 30.94 -38.21 -3.91
CA SER A 98 31.81 -37.06 -3.67
C SER A 98 32.68 -36.72 -4.90
N ILE A 99 32.65 -35.44 -5.26
CA ILE A 99 33.41 -34.83 -6.37
C ILE A 99 34.08 -33.50 -5.96
N GLY A 100 34.11 -33.18 -4.66
CA GLY A 100 34.68 -31.93 -4.15
C GLY A 100 36.19 -31.77 -4.39
N ARG A 101 36.91 -32.88 -4.66
CA ARG A 101 38.37 -32.88 -4.91
C ARG A 101 38.76 -32.57 -6.36
N TRP A 102 37.78 -32.41 -7.25
CA TRP A 102 38.04 -32.04 -8.64
C TRP A 102 38.68 -30.65 -8.73
N ASN A 103 39.60 -30.51 -9.69
CA ASN A 103 40.14 -29.21 -10.06
C ASN A 103 39.21 -28.58 -11.11
N THR A 104 38.55 -27.49 -10.73
CA THR A 104 37.62 -26.74 -11.61
C THR A 104 38.17 -25.40 -12.07
N SER A 105 39.42 -25.06 -11.72
CA SER A 105 40.01 -23.74 -12.00
C SER A 105 40.05 -23.37 -13.49
N GLY A 106 40.07 -24.36 -14.40
CA GLY A 106 40.02 -24.15 -15.84
C GLY A 106 38.60 -24.09 -16.45
N VAL A 107 37.57 -24.42 -15.67
CA VAL A 107 36.20 -24.58 -16.17
C VAL A 107 35.55 -23.23 -16.45
N ARG A 108 34.95 -23.10 -17.63
CA ARG A 108 34.25 -21.90 -18.10
C ARG A 108 32.74 -22.07 -18.20
N ASP A 109 32.26 -23.29 -18.39
CA ASP A 109 30.84 -23.61 -18.58
C ASP A 109 30.42 -24.75 -17.65
N MET A 110 29.46 -24.47 -16.77
CA MET A 110 28.81 -25.42 -15.86
C MET A 110 27.28 -25.47 -16.07
N SER A 111 26.80 -24.96 -17.21
CA SER A 111 25.37 -24.92 -17.51
C SER A 111 24.75 -26.33 -17.48
N LEU A 112 23.56 -26.44 -16.88
CA LEU A 112 22.82 -27.70 -16.72
C LEU A 112 23.57 -28.86 -16.03
N MET A 113 24.74 -28.63 -15.41
CA MET A 113 25.62 -29.70 -14.94
C MET A 113 24.91 -30.70 -14.02
N PHE A 114 24.05 -30.24 -13.11
CA PHE A 114 23.25 -31.06 -12.19
C PHE A 114 21.75 -30.92 -12.43
N TYR A 115 21.33 -30.53 -13.64
CA TYR A 115 19.92 -30.42 -13.95
C TYR A 115 19.22 -31.77 -13.72
N ASN A 116 18.18 -31.78 -12.89
CA ASN A 116 17.43 -32.96 -12.49
C ASN A 116 18.29 -34.09 -11.87
N ALA A 117 19.47 -33.78 -11.32
CA ALA A 117 20.23 -34.69 -10.48
C ALA A 117 19.61 -34.70 -9.07
N SER A 118 18.41 -35.26 -8.95
CA SER A 118 17.51 -35.05 -7.81
C SER A 118 18.07 -35.43 -6.45
N ASN A 119 19.00 -36.40 -6.38
CA ASN A 119 19.62 -36.85 -5.13
C ASN A 119 20.95 -36.18 -4.81
N PHE A 120 21.50 -35.37 -5.72
CA PHE A 120 22.83 -34.79 -5.55
C PHE A 120 22.86 -33.78 -4.41
N ASN A 121 23.68 -34.04 -3.39
CA ASN A 121 23.87 -33.16 -2.25
C ASN A 121 25.28 -33.29 -1.65
N GLN A 122 26.31 -33.46 -2.49
CA GLN A 122 27.69 -33.60 -2.04
C GLN A 122 28.40 -32.25 -1.98
N ASP A 123 29.31 -32.12 -1.01
CA ASP A 123 30.09 -30.90 -0.80
C ASP A 123 30.99 -30.60 -2.01
N ILE A 124 30.78 -29.40 -2.57
CA ILE A 124 31.51 -28.80 -3.70
C ILE A 124 31.98 -27.38 -3.35
N SER A 125 32.06 -27.06 -2.06
CA SER A 125 32.48 -25.74 -1.56
C SER A 125 33.94 -25.40 -1.89
N SER A 126 34.77 -26.41 -2.18
CA SER A 126 36.18 -26.29 -2.55
C SER A 126 36.44 -26.02 -4.03
N TRP A 127 35.41 -26.00 -4.88
CA TRP A 127 35.58 -25.71 -6.30
C TRP A 127 36.00 -24.26 -6.54
N ASP A 128 36.96 -24.07 -7.42
CA ASP A 128 37.34 -22.77 -7.97
C ASP A 128 36.41 -22.45 -9.15
N THR A 129 35.62 -21.40 -9.00
CA THR A 129 34.62 -20.95 -9.98
C THR A 129 34.99 -19.60 -10.63
N SER A 130 36.18 -19.07 -10.35
CA SER A 130 36.62 -17.73 -10.79
C SER A 130 36.62 -17.54 -12.31
N ASN A 131 36.77 -18.63 -13.08
CA ASN A 131 36.75 -18.63 -14.55
C ASN A 131 35.40 -19.02 -15.17
N VAL A 132 34.39 -19.38 -14.36
CA VAL A 132 33.08 -19.80 -14.86
C VAL A 132 32.30 -18.59 -15.38
N LEU A 133 31.80 -18.70 -16.60
CA LEU A 133 31.03 -17.67 -17.29
C LEU A 133 29.53 -17.97 -17.29
N ASP A 134 29.16 -19.26 -17.32
CA ASP A 134 27.79 -19.74 -17.46
C ASP A 134 27.44 -20.76 -16.37
N MET A 135 26.39 -20.45 -15.59
CA MET A 135 25.80 -21.33 -14.56
C MET A 135 24.29 -21.55 -14.81
N CYS A 136 23.81 -21.27 -16.03
CA CYS A 136 22.43 -21.43 -16.41
C CYS A 136 21.92 -22.84 -16.04
N GLN A 137 20.82 -22.89 -15.30
CA GLN A 137 20.15 -24.12 -14.89
C GLN A 137 21.02 -25.17 -14.16
N MET A 138 22.18 -24.78 -13.61
CA MET A 138 23.16 -25.72 -13.06
C MET A 138 22.56 -26.67 -12.00
N PHE A 139 21.69 -26.18 -11.12
CA PHE A 139 21.00 -26.95 -10.07
C PHE A 139 19.48 -27.03 -10.28
N CYS A 140 19.00 -26.73 -11.48
CA CYS A 140 17.57 -26.80 -11.74
C CYS A 140 17.03 -28.21 -11.48
N SER A 141 16.00 -28.36 -10.67
CA SER A 141 15.42 -29.65 -10.22
C SER A 141 16.38 -30.55 -9.41
N ALA A 142 17.51 -30.04 -8.90
CA ALA A 142 18.36 -30.74 -7.94
C ALA A 142 17.73 -30.67 -6.53
N LYS A 143 16.63 -31.40 -6.33
CA LYS A 143 15.70 -31.24 -5.20
C LYS A 143 16.34 -31.31 -3.82
N THR A 144 17.36 -32.14 -3.61
CA THR A 144 18.01 -32.34 -2.31
C THR A 144 19.23 -31.43 -2.08
N PHE A 145 19.68 -30.69 -3.10
CA PHE A 145 20.92 -29.93 -3.03
C PHE A 145 20.81 -28.76 -2.04
N ASN A 146 21.70 -28.73 -1.04
CA ASN A 146 21.74 -27.69 0.00
C ASN A 146 23.14 -27.49 0.58
N GLN A 147 24.19 -27.51 -0.26
CA GLN A 147 25.59 -27.42 0.16
C GLN A 147 26.16 -25.99 0.15
N PRO A 148 27.12 -25.65 1.03
CA PRO A 148 27.55 -24.27 1.29
C PRO A 148 28.45 -23.69 0.18
N ILE A 149 27.83 -23.27 -0.91
CA ILE A 149 28.49 -22.66 -2.08
C ILE A 149 28.71 -21.13 -1.97
N GLY A 150 28.50 -20.55 -0.80
CA GLY A 150 28.65 -19.11 -0.56
C GLY A 150 30.07 -18.56 -0.72
N ARG A 151 31.09 -19.44 -0.82
CA ARG A 151 32.51 -19.08 -1.01
C ARG A 151 32.95 -19.05 -2.47
N TRP A 152 32.09 -19.43 -3.41
CA TRP A 152 32.38 -19.39 -4.83
C TRP A 152 32.64 -17.98 -5.33
N ASP A 153 33.61 -17.85 -6.24
CA ASP A 153 33.88 -16.61 -6.95
C ASP A 153 32.99 -16.54 -8.20
N THR A 154 31.96 -15.69 -8.13
CA THR A 154 30.99 -15.48 -9.20
C THR A 154 31.28 -14.24 -10.03
N SER A 155 32.43 -13.58 -9.83
CA SER A 155 32.77 -12.28 -10.45
C SER A 155 32.90 -12.32 -11.98
N SER A 156 33.00 -13.50 -12.58
CA SER A 156 33.05 -13.73 -14.04
C SER A 156 31.72 -14.17 -14.65
N VAL A 157 30.75 -14.60 -13.83
CA VAL A 157 29.49 -15.19 -14.28
C VAL A 157 28.61 -14.13 -14.94
N ARG A 158 28.01 -14.48 -16.08
CA ARG A 158 27.14 -13.59 -16.87
C ARG A 158 25.68 -14.09 -16.92
N ASP A 159 25.48 -15.40 -16.86
CA ASP A 159 24.17 -16.04 -16.91
C ASP A 159 23.93 -16.92 -15.67
N MET A 160 22.83 -16.63 -14.95
CA MET A 160 22.34 -17.38 -13.79
C MET A 160 20.85 -17.78 -13.95
N ASN A 161 20.35 -17.81 -15.18
CA ASN A 161 18.97 -18.16 -15.49
C ASN A 161 18.62 -19.51 -14.87
N GLU A 162 17.50 -19.57 -14.15
CA GLU A 162 16.95 -20.80 -13.57
C GLU A 162 17.94 -21.64 -12.74
N MET A 163 19.03 -21.04 -12.24
CA MET A 163 20.13 -21.79 -11.61
C MET A 163 19.65 -22.70 -10.47
N PHE A 164 18.67 -22.24 -9.67
CA PHE A 164 18.05 -22.99 -8.56
C PHE A 164 16.55 -23.25 -8.77
N ALA A 165 16.06 -23.16 -10.01
CA ALA A 165 14.65 -23.44 -10.27
C ALA A 165 14.31 -24.87 -9.81
N TYR A 166 13.23 -25.07 -9.05
CA TYR A 166 12.80 -26.35 -8.48
C TYR A 166 13.80 -27.01 -7.50
N ALA A 167 14.85 -26.32 -7.06
CA ALA A 167 15.78 -26.80 -6.02
C ALA A 167 15.15 -26.63 -4.63
N ALA A 168 14.11 -27.42 -4.34
CA ALA A 168 13.21 -27.21 -3.20
C ALA A 168 13.91 -27.12 -1.83
N ALA A 169 15.00 -27.87 -1.60
CA ALA A 169 15.74 -27.86 -0.34
C ALA A 169 16.80 -26.76 -0.22
N PHE A 170 17.12 -26.02 -1.28
CA PHE A 170 18.25 -25.09 -1.29
C PHE A 170 17.96 -23.84 -0.43
N ASN A 171 18.80 -23.61 0.58
CA ASN A 171 18.68 -22.47 1.49
C ASN A 171 20.04 -22.03 2.06
N GLN A 172 21.11 -22.08 1.25
CA GLN A 172 22.47 -21.73 1.70
C GLN A 172 22.83 -20.27 1.46
N PRO A 173 23.65 -19.65 2.33
CA PRO A 173 23.96 -18.23 2.25
C PRO A 173 24.83 -17.93 1.01
N ILE A 174 24.26 -17.19 0.06
CA ILE A 174 24.90 -16.76 -1.20
C ILE A 174 24.98 -15.24 -1.34
N GLY A 175 24.69 -14.49 -0.27
CA GLY A 175 24.70 -13.02 -0.27
C GLY A 175 26.06 -12.38 -0.57
N LYS A 176 27.16 -13.14 -0.48
CA LYS A 176 28.53 -12.68 -0.77
C LYS A 176 28.95 -12.82 -2.24
N TRP A 177 28.09 -13.37 -3.09
CA TRP A 177 28.35 -13.50 -4.51
C TRP A 177 28.46 -12.15 -5.21
N THR A 178 29.31 -12.09 -6.22
CA THR A 178 29.49 -10.90 -7.07
C THR A 178 28.63 -11.04 -8.31
N THR A 179 27.58 -10.24 -8.42
CA THR A 179 26.58 -10.32 -9.52
C THR A 179 26.69 -9.18 -10.53
N SER A 180 27.73 -8.34 -10.46
CA SER A 180 27.87 -7.10 -11.25
C SER A 180 27.89 -7.31 -12.77
N LYS A 181 28.25 -8.50 -13.26
CA LYS A 181 28.26 -8.86 -14.69
C LYS A 181 27.04 -9.66 -15.13
N VAL A 182 26.15 -10.04 -14.21
CA VAL A 182 24.95 -10.81 -14.52
C VAL A 182 23.93 -9.92 -15.23
N THR A 183 23.48 -10.34 -16.41
CA THR A 183 22.52 -9.55 -17.21
C THR A 183 21.08 -10.04 -17.11
N THR A 184 20.86 -11.24 -16.58
CA THR A 184 19.55 -11.87 -16.46
C THR A 184 19.48 -12.74 -15.21
N MET A 185 18.37 -12.67 -14.49
CA MET A 185 18.08 -13.49 -13.30
C MET A 185 16.72 -14.20 -13.44
N ARG A 186 16.27 -14.42 -14.68
CA ARG A 186 14.98 -15.07 -14.99
C ARG A 186 14.86 -16.38 -14.22
N GLN A 187 13.77 -16.50 -13.45
CA GLN A 187 13.36 -17.71 -12.75
C GLN A 187 14.44 -18.35 -11.85
N MET A 188 15.45 -17.59 -11.42
CA MET A 188 16.60 -18.12 -10.68
C MET A 188 16.21 -18.95 -9.45
N PHE A 189 15.16 -18.55 -8.72
CA PHE A 189 14.62 -19.23 -7.54
C PHE A 189 13.17 -19.70 -7.71
N ARG A 190 12.72 -19.91 -8.97
CA ARG A 190 11.38 -20.43 -9.24
C ARG A 190 11.17 -21.77 -8.50
N LEU A 191 10.18 -21.87 -7.64
CA LEU A 191 9.89 -23.08 -6.84
C LEU A 191 11.08 -23.56 -5.97
N ALA A 192 11.99 -22.66 -5.58
CA ALA A 192 12.97 -22.91 -4.53
C ALA A 192 12.30 -22.73 -3.15
N GLU A 193 11.45 -23.68 -2.78
CA GLU A 193 10.48 -23.55 -1.69
C GLU A 193 11.09 -23.16 -0.33
N ALA A 194 12.28 -23.68 0.00
CA ALA A 194 12.97 -23.38 1.26
C ALA A 194 13.84 -22.11 1.23
N PHE A 195 14.06 -21.49 0.08
CA PHE A 195 15.05 -20.42 -0.06
C PHE A 195 14.59 -19.13 0.62
N ASN A 196 15.34 -18.68 1.63
CA ASN A 196 15.06 -17.45 2.37
C ASN A 196 16.36 -16.77 2.87
N GLN A 197 17.43 -16.79 2.07
CA GLN A 197 18.73 -16.23 2.45
C GLN A 197 18.90 -14.78 2.01
N HIS A 198 19.64 -14.00 2.81
CA HIS A 198 19.90 -12.59 2.52
C HIS A 198 20.72 -12.41 1.23
N ILE A 199 20.13 -11.72 0.25
CA ILE A 199 20.72 -11.39 -1.06
C ILE A 199 20.62 -9.89 -1.40
N GLY A 200 20.27 -9.05 -0.43
CA GLY A 200 20.12 -7.61 -0.61
C GLY A 200 21.41 -6.85 -0.99
N TYR A 201 22.58 -7.49 -0.86
CA TYR A 201 23.89 -6.91 -1.20
C TYR A 201 24.31 -7.12 -2.66
N TRP A 202 23.52 -7.85 -3.44
CA TRP A 202 23.82 -8.10 -4.85
C TRP A 202 23.78 -6.82 -5.67
N ASN A 203 24.72 -6.71 -6.62
CA ASN A 203 24.72 -5.64 -7.61
C ASN A 203 23.89 -6.05 -8.83
N THR A 204 22.65 -5.58 -8.89
CA THR A 204 21.71 -5.87 -9.99
C THR A 204 21.75 -4.83 -11.10
N SER A 205 22.67 -3.87 -11.09
CA SER A 205 22.67 -2.73 -12.03
C SER A 205 22.76 -3.14 -13.50
N SER A 206 23.31 -4.32 -13.81
CA SER A 206 23.43 -4.85 -15.17
C SER A 206 22.23 -5.72 -15.59
N VAL A 207 21.32 -6.05 -14.67
CA VAL A 207 20.22 -6.98 -14.90
C VAL A 207 19.12 -6.30 -15.72
N LYS A 208 18.67 -6.98 -16.78
CA LYS A 208 17.61 -6.51 -17.69
C LYS A 208 16.31 -7.29 -17.54
N ASP A 209 16.37 -8.51 -17.04
CA ASP A 209 15.26 -9.45 -16.98
C ASP A 209 15.22 -10.12 -15.60
N MET A 210 14.11 -9.92 -14.88
CA MET A 210 13.82 -10.50 -13.57
C MET A 210 12.54 -11.35 -13.59
N MET A 211 12.08 -11.76 -14.79
CA MET A 211 10.84 -12.52 -14.96
C MET A 211 10.85 -13.74 -14.04
N GLY A 212 9.82 -13.86 -13.20
CA GLY A 212 9.58 -15.05 -12.38
C GLY A 212 10.68 -15.39 -11.37
N MET A 213 11.59 -14.48 -11.02
CA MET A 213 12.77 -14.77 -10.20
C MET A 213 12.42 -15.50 -8.89
N PHE A 214 11.31 -15.14 -8.23
CA PHE A 214 10.80 -15.74 -7.00
C PHE A 214 9.41 -16.39 -7.17
N PHE A 215 9.07 -16.81 -8.39
CA PHE A 215 7.81 -17.53 -8.66
C PHE A 215 7.68 -18.74 -7.72
N ARG A 216 6.65 -18.75 -6.86
CA ARG A 216 6.37 -19.79 -5.85
C ARG A 216 7.56 -20.08 -4.91
N ALA A 217 8.41 -19.09 -4.64
CA ALA A 217 9.41 -19.17 -3.58
C ALA A 217 8.75 -18.95 -2.21
N PHE A 218 8.04 -19.97 -1.70
CA PHE A 218 7.11 -19.85 -0.57
C PHE A 218 7.71 -19.34 0.74
N ALA A 219 9.02 -19.55 0.97
CA ALA A 219 9.69 -19.07 2.19
C ALA A 219 10.33 -17.68 2.04
N PHE A 220 10.45 -17.15 0.82
CA PHE A 220 11.28 -15.97 0.56
C PHE A 220 10.63 -14.68 1.09
N ASN A 221 11.31 -14.01 2.04
CA ASN A 221 10.87 -12.73 2.60
C ASN A 221 12.07 -11.87 3.02
N GLN A 222 13.13 -11.83 2.21
CA GLN A 222 14.37 -11.11 2.54
C GLN A 222 14.41 -9.71 1.93
N PRO A 223 15.04 -8.73 2.62
CA PRO A 223 15.07 -7.35 2.15
C PRO A 223 15.91 -7.23 0.87
N ILE A 224 15.27 -6.78 -0.20
CA ILE A 224 15.85 -6.56 -1.54
C ILE A 224 15.56 -5.16 -2.09
N GLY A 225 15.04 -4.25 -1.27
CA GLY A 225 14.75 -2.87 -1.67
C GLY A 225 15.98 -2.06 -2.13
N LYS A 226 17.20 -2.49 -1.78
CA LYS A 226 18.47 -1.84 -2.19
C LYS A 226 18.95 -2.21 -3.59
N TRP A 227 18.26 -3.11 -4.29
CA TRP A 227 18.63 -3.48 -5.65
C TRP A 227 18.47 -2.32 -6.62
N ASN A 228 19.43 -2.19 -7.54
CA ASN A 228 19.32 -1.25 -8.64
C ASN A 228 18.56 -1.92 -9.80
N THR A 229 17.31 -1.50 -10.01
CA THR A 229 16.42 -2.03 -11.06
C THR A 229 16.30 -1.13 -12.30
N SER A 230 17.11 -0.07 -12.40
CA SER A 230 16.98 0.95 -13.47
C SER A 230 17.09 0.43 -14.91
N ASN A 231 17.75 -0.72 -15.10
CA ASN A 231 17.91 -1.37 -16.41
C ASN A 231 16.93 -2.53 -16.65
N VAL A 232 16.10 -2.88 -15.66
CA VAL A 232 15.14 -3.98 -15.75
C VAL A 232 13.98 -3.57 -16.65
N ARG A 233 13.64 -4.43 -17.60
CA ARG A 233 12.54 -4.23 -18.56
C ARG A 233 11.35 -5.13 -18.27
N ASP A 234 11.60 -6.32 -17.71
CA ASP A 234 10.58 -7.33 -17.45
C ASP A 234 10.61 -7.73 -15.97
N MET A 235 9.50 -7.46 -15.27
CA MET A 235 9.24 -7.87 -13.88
C MET A 235 8.03 -8.81 -13.78
N SER A 236 7.56 -9.34 -14.92
CA SER A 236 6.40 -10.21 -14.95
C SER A 236 6.63 -11.44 -14.06
N GLN A 237 5.58 -11.81 -13.32
CA GLN A 237 5.58 -12.98 -12.43
C GLN A 237 6.65 -12.97 -11.32
N MET A 238 7.36 -11.86 -11.07
CA MET A 238 8.53 -11.83 -10.20
C MET A 238 8.29 -12.44 -8.81
N PHE A 239 7.12 -12.19 -8.21
CA PHE A 239 6.69 -12.72 -6.90
C PHE A 239 5.41 -13.55 -6.99
N LEU A 240 5.07 -14.11 -8.15
CA LEU A 240 3.87 -14.91 -8.35
C LEU A 240 3.81 -16.05 -7.34
N SER A 241 2.79 -16.05 -6.49
CA SER A 241 2.54 -16.96 -5.37
C SER A 241 3.69 -17.04 -4.35
N ALA A 242 4.52 -16.00 -4.22
CA ALA A 242 5.44 -15.82 -3.09
C ALA A 242 4.64 -15.35 -1.86
N SER A 243 3.92 -16.30 -1.26
CA SER A 243 2.80 -16.05 -0.34
C SER A 243 3.14 -15.31 0.96
N VAL A 244 4.41 -15.25 1.34
CA VAL A 244 4.90 -14.59 2.57
C VAL A 244 5.72 -13.31 2.29
N PHE A 245 5.96 -12.99 1.03
CA PHE A 245 6.79 -11.84 0.67
C PHE A 245 6.06 -10.52 0.97
N ASN A 246 6.67 -9.69 1.83
CA ASN A 246 6.14 -8.38 2.19
C ASN A 246 7.25 -7.38 2.52
N GLN A 247 8.37 -7.45 1.79
CA GLN A 247 9.51 -6.55 2.01
C GLN A 247 9.37 -5.27 1.20
N ASP A 248 9.85 -4.17 1.78
CA ASP A 248 9.87 -2.86 1.14
C ASP A 248 10.72 -2.88 -0.14
N ILE A 249 10.06 -2.52 -1.25
CA ILE A 249 10.61 -2.38 -2.61
C ILE A 249 10.24 -1.01 -3.21
N SER A 250 9.86 -0.05 -2.36
CA SER A 250 9.48 1.31 -2.78
C SER A 250 10.60 2.04 -3.54
N GLY A 251 11.86 1.77 -3.18
CA GLY A 251 13.06 2.37 -3.79
C GLY A 251 13.47 1.82 -5.15
N TRP A 252 12.74 0.85 -5.71
CA TRP A 252 13.04 0.31 -7.04
C TRP A 252 12.78 1.34 -8.15
N LYS A 253 13.69 1.39 -9.12
CA LYS A 253 13.61 2.26 -10.31
C LYS A 253 12.90 1.52 -11.45
N THR A 254 11.63 1.83 -11.67
CA THR A 254 10.76 1.11 -12.63
C THR A 254 10.58 1.81 -13.98
N SER A 255 11.21 2.95 -14.22
CA SER A 255 11.01 3.77 -15.45
C SER A 255 11.41 3.08 -16.77
N SER A 256 12.10 1.94 -16.70
CA SER A 256 12.47 1.11 -17.87
C SER A 256 11.57 -0.11 -18.05
N VAL A 257 10.67 -0.40 -17.10
CA VAL A 257 9.84 -1.60 -17.09
C VAL A 257 8.69 -1.45 -18.07
N THR A 258 8.47 -2.49 -18.88
CA THR A 258 7.39 -2.55 -19.86
C THR A 258 6.32 -3.58 -19.49
N ASP A 259 6.66 -4.60 -18.70
CA ASP A 259 5.76 -5.69 -18.30
C ASP A 259 5.82 -5.91 -16.78
N MET A 260 4.66 -5.79 -16.13
CA MET A 260 4.43 -6.08 -14.70
C MET A 260 3.34 -7.14 -14.50
N SER A 261 2.95 -7.86 -15.55
CA SER A 261 1.88 -8.85 -15.51
C SER A 261 2.15 -9.91 -14.43
N ARG A 262 1.13 -10.21 -13.64
CA ARG A 262 1.16 -11.20 -12.55
C ARG A 262 2.29 -11.02 -11.52
N MET A 263 2.87 -9.83 -11.38
CA MET A 263 4.04 -9.61 -10.51
C MET A 263 3.79 -10.02 -9.05
N PHE A 264 2.60 -9.73 -8.50
CA PHE A 264 2.17 -10.06 -7.13
C PHE A 264 0.95 -11.00 -7.10
N PHE A 265 0.73 -11.76 -8.17
CA PHE A 265 -0.36 -12.73 -8.26
C PHE A 265 -0.29 -13.71 -7.08
N GLN A 266 -1.34 -13.85 -6.28
CA GLN A 266 -1.41 -14.68 -5.06
C GLN A 266 -0.32 -14.40 -4.01
N SER A 267 0.22 -13.18 -3.98
CA SER A 267 1.08 -12.70 -2.88
C SER A 267 0.20 -12.20 -1.72
N TYR A 268 -0.51 -13.12 -1.05
CA TYR A 268 -1.61 -12.81 -0.13
C TYR A 268 -1.31 -11.73 0.94
N VAL A 269 -0.09 -11.71 1.48
CA VAL A 269 0.30 -10.79 2.57
C VAL A 269 0.94 -9.48 2.08
N PHE A 270 1.20 -9.35 0.78
CA PHE A 270 1.92 -8.21 0.23
C PHE A 270 1.10 -6.92 0.37
N ASN A 271 1.67 -5.90 1.02
CA ASN A 271 0.99 -4.63 1.27
C ASN A 271 1.97 -3.46 1.43
N GLN A 272 2.99 -3.40 0.57
CA GLN A 272 4.05 -2.38 0.62
C GLN A 272 3.73 -1.14 -0.21
N PHE A 273 4.25 0.01 0.20
CA PHE A 273 4.01 1.31 -0.43
C PHE A 273 4.77 1.42 -1.77
N LEU A 274 4.03 1.62 -2.88
CA LEU A 274 4.60 1.63 -4.25
C LEU A 274 4.44 2.99 -4.96
N TRP A 275 4.19 4.05 -4.20
CA TRP A 275 3.85 5.37 -4.74
C TRP A 275 4.92 5.97 -5.67
N PHE A 276 6.20 5.69 -5.41
CA PHE A 276 7.33 6.28 -6.15
C PHE A 276 7.67 5.58 -7.46
N TRP A 277 6.94 4.51 -7.81
CA TRP A 277 7.19 3.79 -9.05
C TRP A 277 6.75 4.62 -10.26
N ASP A 278 7.65 4.69 -11.24
CA ASP A 278 7.33 5.20 -12.58
C ASP A 278 6.85 4.04 -13.45
N THR A 279 5.57 4.06 -13.80
CA THR A 279 4.92 3.04 -14.64
C THR A 279 4.65 3.53 -16.06
N SER A 280 5.17 4.70 -16.45
CA SER A 280 4.84 5.38 -17.71
C SER A 280 5.12 4.56 -18.98
N ARG A 281 6.01 3.57 -18.90
CA ARG A 281 6.36 2.65 -19.99
C ARG A 281 5.71 1.27 -19.92
N VAL A 282 4.96 0.99 -18.85
CA VAL A 282 4.31 -0.30 -18.67
C VAL A 282 3.13 -0.41 -19.64
N THR A 283 3.09 -1.50 -20.40
CA THR A 283 2.02 -1.78 -21.37
C THR A 283 1.06 -2.88 -20.91
N ASP A 284 1.51 -3.74 -19.99
CA ASP A 284 0.77 -4.89 -19.45
C ASP A 284 0.84 -4.90 -17.92
N MET A 285 -0.33 -4.78 -17.27
CA MET A 285 -0.53 -4.92 -15.82
C MET A 285 -1.52 -6.05 -15.50
N SER A 286 -1.78 -6.94 -16.45
CA SER A 286 -2.75 -8.02 -16.29
C SER A 286 -2.43 -8.87 -15.06
N GLU A 287 -3.46 -9.13 -14.25
CA GLU A 287 -3.39 -9.98 -13.07
C GLU A 287 -2.32 -9.56 -12.02
N MET A 288 -1.80 -8.33 -12.06
CA MET A 288 -0.66 -7.89 -11.24
C MET A 288 -0.88 -8.10 -9.73
N PHE A 289 -2.09 -7.81 -9.23
CA PHE A 289 -2.50 -7.97 -7.83
C PHE A 289 -3.62 -9.01 -7.65
N TYR A 290 -3.79 -9.93 -8.60
CA TYR A 290 -4.76 -11.02 -8.48
C TYR A 290 -4.55 -11.75 -7.14
N ALA A 291 -5.58 -11.86 -6.30
CA ALA A 291 -5.55 -12.48 -4.98
C ALA A 291 -4.45 -11.96 -4.03
N ALA A 292 -3.98 -10.72 -4.21
CA ALA A 292 -3.17 -10.01 -3.21
C ALA A 292 -4.12 -9.45 -2.13
N GLU A 293 -4.70 -10.35 -1.33
CA GLU A 293 -5.85 -10.06 -0.45
C GLU A 293 -5.64 -8.85 0.49
N ASN A 294 -4.43 -8.67 1.00
CA ASN A 294 -4.09 -7.57 1.93
C ASN A 294 -3.67 -6.27 1.26
N PHE A 295 -3.47 -6.25 -0.06
CA PHE A 295 -2.94 -5.09 -0.76
C PHE A 295 -3.95 -3.93 -0.73
N ASN A 296 -3.56 -2.81 -0.10
CA ASN A 296 -4.40 -1.62 0.03
C ASN A 296 -3.56 -0.34 0.15
N GLN A 297 -2.51 -0.22 -0.67
CA GLN A 297 -1.59 0.92 -0.70
C GLN A 297 -1.93 1.90 -1.84
N PRO A 298 -1.63 3.20 -1.68
CA PRO A 298 -1.97 4.19 -2.70
C PRO A 298 -1.08 4.04 -3.94
N ILE A 299 -1.73 4.05 -5.11
CA ILE A 299 -1.12 3.91 -6.44
C ILE A 299 -1.68 4.93 -7.44
N ASN A 300 -2.40 5.96 -6.97
CA ASN A 300 -2.97 7.01 -7.82
C ASN A 300 -1.93 7.86 -8.56
N LYS A 301 -0.66 7.82 -8.18
CA LYS A 301 0.42 8.52 -8.90
C LYS A 301 1.05 7.74 -10.05
N TRP A 302 0.67 6.49 -10.21
CA TRP A 302 1.12 5.71 -11.35
C TRP A 302 0.61 6.32 -12.67
N SER A 303 1.49 6.36 -13.67
CA SER A 303 1.10 6.70 -15.03
C SER A 303 0.70 5.42 -15.76
N VAL A 304 -0.57 5.29 -16.11
CA VAL A 304 -1.11 4.12 -16.84
C VAL A 304 -1.49 4.43 -18.29
N SER A 305 -1.11 5.61 -18.79
CA SER A 305 -1.41 6.08 -20.15
C SER A 305 -0.92 5.17 -21.28
N SER A 306 0.10 4.35 -21.02
CA SER A 306 0.65 3.37 -21.97
C SER A 306 0.06 1.96 -21.80
N VAL A 307 -0.72 1.72 -20.75
CA VAL A 307 -1.24 0.38 -20.42
C VAL A 307 -2.37 0.02 -21.36
N THR A 308 -2.29 -1.18 -21.93
CA THR A 308 -3.31 -1.70 -22.87
C THR A 308 -4.12 -2.86 -22.29
N ASP A 309 -3.56 -3.59 -21.32
CA ASP A 309 -4.18 -4.75 -20.67
C ASP A 309 -4.17 -4.57 -19.14
N MET A 310 -5.36 -4.51 -18.53
CA MET A 310 -5.59 -4.45 -17.08
C MET A 310 -6.49 -5.61 -16.60
N ARG A 311 -6.65 -6.67 -17.41
CA ARG A 311 -7.54 -7.77 -17.05
C ARG A 311 -7.16 -8.35 -15.70
N ARG A 312 -8.14 -8.57 -14.84
CA ARG A 312 -8.01 -9.22 -13.52
C ARG A 312 -6.97 -8.59 -12.60
N MET A 313 -6.59 -7.32 -12.82
CA MET A 313 -5.51 -6.67 -12.07
C MET A 313 -5.72 -6.71 -10.56
N PHE A 314 -6.95 -6.51 -10.08
CA PHE A 314 -7.35 -6.54 -8.67
C PHE A 314 -8.37 -7.65 -8.37
N GLU A 315 -8.45 -8.68 -9.22
CA GLU A 315 -9.36 -9.80 -8.95
C GLU A 315 -8.99 -10.45 -7.61
N TYR A 316 -9.94 -10.72 -6.72
CA TYR A 316 -9.72 -11.21 -5.35
C TYR A 316 -8.84 -10.32 -4.45
N ALA A 317 -8.52 -9.07 -4.82
CA ALA A 317 -7.83 -8.11 -3.94
C ALA A 317 -8.81 -7.53 -2.90
N GLN A 318 -9.21 -8.37 -1.93
CA GLN A 318 -10.37 -8.13 -1.07
C GLN A 318 -10.30 -6.83 -0.25
N ALA A 319 -9.10 -6.40 0.16
CA ALA A 319 -8.89 -5.19 0.97
C ALA A 319 -8.73 -3.90 0.15
N PHE A 320 -8.56 -3.98 -1.17
CA PHE A 320 -8.19 -2.82 -1.99
C PHE A 320 -9.34 -1.82 -2.10
N ASP A 321 -9.12 -0.60 -1.59
CA ASP A 321 -10.07 0.52 -1.65
C ASP A 321 -9.31 1.87 -1.66
N ARG A 322 -8.37 2.03 -2.61
CA ARG A 322 -7.57 3.26 -2.77
C ARG A 322 -7.91 4.04 -4.02
N PRO A 323 -7.87 5.39 -3.96
CA PRO A 323 -8.18 6.22 -5.12
C PRO A 323 -7.32 5.84 -6.32
N ILE A 324 -7.96 5.74 -7.48
CA ILE A 324 -7.35 5.50 -8.80
C ILE A 324 -8.10 6.25 -9.92
N GLY A 325 -9.00 7.18 -9.56
CA GLY A 325 -9.81 7.92 -10.52
C GLY A 325 -9.03 8.86 -11.43
N ASP A 326 -7.81 9.26 -11.02
CA ASP A 326 -6.93 10.16 -11.78
C ASP A 326 -6.13 9.45 -12.88
N TRP A 327 -6.32 8.14 -13.05
CA TRP A 327 -5.63 7.37 -14.09
C TRP A 327 -6.11 7.70 -15.50
N ASP A 328 -5.15 7.90 -16.42
CA ASP A 328 -5.42 8.00 -17.85
C ASP A 328 -5.56 6.59 -18.46
N THR A 329 -6.80 6.15 -18.65
CA THR A 329 -7.13 4.81 -19.18
C THR A 329 -7.37 4.80 -20.69
N SER A 330 -7.09 5.89 -21.41
CA SER A 330 -7.45 6.06 -22.83
C SER A 330 -6.87 5.00 -23.78
N SER A 331 -5.75 4.37 -23.40
CA SER A 331 -5.09 3.29 -24.15
C SER A 331 -5.58 1.88 -23.80
N VAL A 332 -6.34 1.71 -22.71
CA VAL A 332 -6.74 0.39 -22.20
C VAL A 332 -7.78 -0.24 -23.13
N ARG A 333 -7.56 -1.51 -23.48
CA ARG A 333 -8.42 -2.29 -24.37
C ARG A 333 -9.17 -3.41 -23.65
N ASP A 334 -8.58 -3.97 -22.60
CA ASP A 334 -9.12 -5.09 -21.83
C ASP A 334 -9.15 -4.72 -20.33
N MET A 335 -10.36 -4.70 -19.75
CA MET A 335 -10.62 -4.50 -18.32
C MET A 335 -11.38 -5.70 -17.72
N SER A 336 -11.39 -6.85 -18.41
CA SER A 336 -12.15 -8.02 -17.98
C SER A 336 -11.71 -8.49 -16.58
N GLY A 337 -12.67 -8.71 -15.69
CA GLY A 337 -12.43 -9.15 -14.32
C GLY A 337 -11.61 -8.20 -13.44
N MET A 338 -11.33 -6.96 -13.85
CA MET A 338 -10.37 -6.07 -13.16
C MET A 338 -10.61 -5.94 -11.65
N PHE A 339 -11.87 -5.88 -11.20
CA PHE A 339 -12.28 -5.82 -9.79
C PHE A 339 -13.16 -7.01 -9.38
N GLU A 340 -13.09 -8.13 -10.09
CA GLU A 340 -13.87 -9.31 -9.72
C GLU A 340 -13.48 -9.78 -8.29
N HIS A 341 -14.46 -10.02 -7.42
CA HIS A 341 -14.24 -10.33 -6.00
C HIS A 341 -13.45 -9.28 -5.18
N ALA A 342 -13.21 -8.06 -5.68
CA ALA A 342 -12.64 -6.94 -4.91
C ALA A 342 -13.70 -6.34 -3.96
N ARG A 343 -14.03 -7.09 -2.90
CA ARG A 343 -15.22 -6.85 -2.06
C ARG A 343 -15.30 -5.46 -1.41
N ALA A 344 -14.16 -4.86 -1.07
CA ALA A 344 -14.10 -3.55 -0.43
C ALA A 344 -14.10 -2.36 -1.42
N PHE A 345 -13.79 -2.59 -2.70
CA PHE A 345 -13.52 -1.52 -3.65
C PHE A 345 -14.76 -0.67 -3.92
N ASN A 346 -14.68 0.63 -3.64
CA ASN A 346 -15.76 1.58 -3.89
C ASN A 346 -15.23 3.00 -4.19
N GLN A 347 -14.14 3.12 -4.95
CA GLN A 347 -13.49 4.41 -5.26
C GLN A 347 -13.99 5.02 -6.57
N PRO A 348 -14.08 6.36 -6.66
CA PRO A 348 -14.62 7.03 -7.85
C PRO A 348 -13.71 6.80 -9.07
N ILE A 349 -14.28 6.24 -10.13
CA ILE A 349 -13.63 5.92 -11.42
C ILE A 349 -14.45 6.40 -12.62
N GLY A 350 -15.45 7.24 -12.39
CA GLY A 350 -16.31 7.77 -13.46
C GLY A 350 -15.59 8.67 -14.46
N SER A 351 -14.40 9.16 -14.12
CA SER A 351 -13.53 10.00 -14.95
C SER A 351 -12.68 9.21 -15.96
N TRP A 352 -12.66 7.88 -15.88
CA TRP A 352 -11.89 7.05 -16.79
C TRP A 352 -12.37 7.16 -18.24
N ASP A 353 -11.42 7.24 -19.18
CA ASP A 353 -11.70 7.13 -20.61
C ASP A 353 -11.77 5.65 -20.99
N THR A 354 -12.98 5.17 -21.29
CA THR A 354 -13.26 3.79 -21.71
C THR A 354 -13.45 3.65 -23.22
N SER A 355 -13.21 4.70 -24.01
CA SER A 355 -13.52 4.73 -25.45
C SER A 355 -12.71 3.73 -26.30
N SER A 356 -11.62 3.18 -25.76
CA SER A 356 -10.79 2.14 -26.38
C SER A 356 -11.09 0.72 -25.89
N VAL A 357 -11.89 0.58 -24.82
CA VAL A 357 -12.16 -0.72 -24.17
C VAL A 357 -13.07 -1.57 -25.05
N ARG A 358 -12.73 -2.86 -25.17
CA ARG A 358 -13.49 -3.87 -25.92
C ARG A 358 -14.14 -4.92 -25.02
N ASP A 359 -13.50 -5.24 -23.90
CA ASP A 359 -13.96 -6.27 -22.98
C ASP A 359 -14.09 -5.71 -21.55
N MET A 360 -15.31 -5.79 -21.00
CA MET A 360 -15.66 -5.44 -19.62
C MET A 360 -16.32 -6.63 -18.90
N SER A 361 -16.19 -7.84 -19.44
CA SER A 361 -16.73 -9.05 -18.83
C SER A 361 -16.20 -9.20 -17.40
N GLU A 362 -17.07 -9.62 -16.47
CA GLU A 362 -16.72 -9.89 -15.07
C GLU A 362 -16.15 -8.69 -14.27
N MET A 363 -16.04 -7.47 -14.84
CA MET A 363 -15.26 -6.36 -14.26
C MET A 363 -15.58 -6.05 -12.79
N PHE A 364 -16.85 -6.10 -12.39
CA PHE A 364 -17.32 -5.90 -11.01
C PHE A 364 -18.08 -7.12 -10.46
N SER A 365 -17.87 -8.30 -11.05
CA SER A 365 -18.43 -9.56 -10.55
C SER A 365 -18.03 -9.75 -9.08
N TYR A 366 -18.98 -9.95 -8.17
CA TYR A 366 -18.76 -10.04 -6.72
C TYR A 366 -18.06 -8.82 -6.06
N ALA A 367 -18.01 -7.65 -6.70
CA ALA A 367 -17.54 -6.40 -6.08
C ALA A 367 -18.64 -5.82 -5.16
N MET A 368 -18.81 -6.45 -3.99
CA MET A 368 -20.01 -6.28 -3.15
C MET A 368 -20.28 -4.84 -2.69
N ALA A 369 -19.23 -4.02 -2.50
CA ALA A 369 -19.34 -2.63 -2.05
C ALA A 369 -19.46 -1.60 -3.19
N PHE A 370 -19.17 -1.97 -4.43
CA PHE A 370 -19.03 -1.02 -5.53
C PHE A 370 -20.38 -0.38 -5.89
N ASN A 371 -20.43 0.95 -5.84
CA ASN A 371 -21.60 1.74 -6.21
C ASN A 371 -21.23 3.15 -6.69
N GLN A 372 -20.10 3.30 -7.39
CA GLN A 372 -19.61 4.60 -7.85
C GLN A 372 -20.16 4.96 -9.22
N ASP A 373 -20.38 6.26 -9.43
CA ASP A 373 -20.98 6.79 -10.65
C ASP A 373 -20.08 6.55 -11.87
N ILE A 374 -20.60 5.80 -12.84
CA ILE A 374 -19.94 5.43 -14.10
C ILE A 374 -20.82 5.77 -15.32
N ARG A 375 -21.80 6.67 -15.14
CA ARG A 375 -22.72 7.06 -16.23
C ARG A 375 -22.00 7.68 -17.43
N GLY A 376 -20.81 8.26 -17.21
CA GLY A 376 -20.03 8.98 -18.22
C GLY A 376 -19.13 8.11 -19.09
N TRP A 377 -19.05 6.80 -18.82
CA TRP A 377 -18.23 5.89 -19.61
C TRP A 377 -18.72 5.77 -21.06
N ASN A 378 -17.78 5.73 -22.00
CA ASN A 378 -18.03 5.46 -23.41
C ASN A 378 -17.93 3.96 -23.66
N THR A 379 -19.05 3.31 -23.94
CA THR A 379 -19.15 1.86 -24.16
C THR A 379 -19.31 1.47 -25.64
N SER A 380 -19.25 2.43 -26.57
CA SER A 380 -19.55 2.22 -28.01
C SER A 380 -18.69 1.15 -28.70
N ARG A 381 -17.52 0.81 -28.13
CA ARG A 381 -16.61 -0.23 -28.65
C ARG A 381 -16.61 -1.52 -27.85
N VAL A 382 -17.37 -1.60 -26.76
CA VAL A 382 -17.42 -2.79 -25.90
C VAL A 382 -18.25 -3.87 -26.59
N THR A 383 -17.70 -5.08 -26.68
CA THR A 383 -18.35 -6.24 -27.30
C THR A 383 -18.81 -7.28 -26.29
N ASP A 384 -18.22 -7.30 -25.08
CA ASP A 384 -18.54 -8.24 -24.00
C ASP A 384 -18.74 -7.51 -22.67
N MET A 385 -19.93 -7.70 -22.07
CA MET A 385 -20.33 -7.23 -20.73
C MET A 385 -20.87 -8.39 -19.87
N SER A 386 -20.58 -9.63 -20.24
CA SER A 386 -21.04 -10.81 -19.51
C SER A 386 -20.59 -10.74 -18.05
N LYS A 387 -21.52 -11.03 -17.12
CA LYS A 387 -21.30 -10.99 -15.66
C LYS A 387 -20.74 -9.68 -15.08
N MET A 388 -20.72 -8.57 -15.81
CA MET A 388 -20.04 -7.32 -15.38
C MET A 388 -20.42 -6.89 -13.95
N PHE A 389 -21.69 -7.07 -13.53
CA PHE A 389 -22.20 -6.75 -12.19
C PHE A 389 -22.80 -7.98 -11.47
N HIS A 390 -22.40 -9.19 -11.85
CA HIS A 390 -22.88 -10.43 -11.24
C HIS A 390 -22.57 -10.40 -9.72
N PHE A 391 -23.56 -10.55 -8.84
CA PHE A 391 -23.40 -10.40 -7.38
C PHE A 391 -22.82 -9.05 -6.89
N ALA A 392 -22.87 -7.97 -7.67
CA ALA A 392 -22.53 -6.62 -7.22
C ALA A 392 -23.66 -6.05 -6.33
N LEU A 393 -23.71 -6.49 -5.07
CA LEU A 393 -24.88 -6.30 -4.20
C LEU A 393 -25.29 -4.84 -3.96
N ALA A 394 -24.34 -3.90 -3.95
CA ALA A 394 -24.57 -2.47 -3.71
C ALA A 394 -24.82 -1.64 -4.97
N PHE A 395 -24.55 -2.17 -6.16
CA PHE A 395 -24.51 -1.39 -7.39
C PHE A 395 -25.92 -0.96 -7.84
N ASN A 396 -26.12 0.36 -8.02
CA ASN A 396 -27.40 0.93 -8.45
C ASN A 396 -27.24 2.27 -9.19
N GLN A 397 -26.23 2.39 -10.07
CA GLN A 397 -25.92 3.65 -10.76
C GLN A 397 -26.60 3.78 -12.14
N PRO A 398 -27.00 4.99 -12.57
CA PRO A 398 -27.84 5.21 -13.75
C PRO A 398 -27.07 5.07 -15.08
N ILE A 399 -26.86 3.83 -15.51
CA ILE A 399 -26.11 3.45 -16.73
C ILE A 399 -26.97 3.31 -17.99
N GLY A 400 -28.21 3.81 -17.98
CA GLY A 400 -29.11 3.73 -19.12
C GLY A 400 -28.57 4.42 -20.39
N GLN A 401 -27.70 5.42 -20.25
CA GLN A 401 -27.16 6.20 -21.36
C GLN A 401 -25.97 5.55 -22.09
N TRP A 402 -25.56 4.35 -21.70
CA TRP A 402 -24.51 3.61 -22.38
C TRP A 402 -24.92 3.19 -23.79
N ASP A 403 -23.97 3.29 -24.72
CA ASP A 403 -24.11 2.75 -26.08
C ASP A 403 -23.76 1.26 -26.06
N THR A 404 -24.77 0.42 -26.26
CA THR A 404 -24.63 -1.05 -26.26
C THR A 404 -24.74 -1.66 -27.66
N SER A 405 -24.76 -0.85 -28.72
CA SER A 405 -24.98 -1.32 -30.11
C SER A 405 -23.92 -2.31 -30.60
N SER A 406 -22.71 -2.25 -30.06
CA SER A 406 -21.60 -3.17 -30.35
C SER A 406 -21.55 -4.41 -29.45
N VAL A 407 -22.37 -4.48 -28.39
CA VAL A 407 -22.31 -5.56 -27.39
C VAL A 407 -22.96 -6.82 -27.95
N THR A 408 -22.23 -7.94 -27.87
CA THR A 408 -22.70 -9.26 -28.32
C THR A 408 -23.01 -10.23 -27.18
N ASP A 409 -22.42 -10.02 -25.99
CA ASP A 409 -22.67 -10.84 -24.79
C ASP A 409 -22.95 -9.96 -23.55
N MET A 410 -24.09 -10.21 -22.90
CA MET A 410 -24.51 -9.62 -21.62
C MET A 410 -24.97 -10.71 -20.63
N SER A 411 -24.53 -11.95 -20.85
CA SER A 411 -25.00 -13.11 -20.10
C SER A 411 -24.78 -12.91 -18.60
N THR A 412 -25.85 -13.05 -17.82
CA THR A 412 -25.83 -12.94 -16.35
C THR A 412 -25.26 -11.61 -15.79
N MET A 413 -25.23 -10.54 -16.60
CA MET A 413 -24.62 -9.24 -16.24
C MET A 413 -25.07 -8.70 -14.87
N PHE A 414 -26.35 -8.82 -14.52
CA PHE A 414 -26.91 -8.32 -13.25
C PHE A 414 -27.42 -9.45 -12.35
N ARG A 415 -27.06 -10.71 -12.62
CA ARG A 415 -27.56 -11.82 -11.82
C ARG A 415 -27.13 -11.65 -10.36
N ASN A 416 -28.09 -11.66 -9.44
CA ASN A 416 -27.93 -11.37 -8.01
C ASN A 416 -27.39 -9.97 -7.66
N ALA A 417 -27.47 -8.97 -8.55
CA ALA A 417 -27.20 -7.57 -8.24
C ALA A 417 -28.37 -6.95 -7.46
N THR A 418 -28.51 -7.29 -6.18
CA THR A 418 -29.74 -7.06 -5.41
C THR A 418 -30.14 -5.58 -5.29
N ALA A 419 -29.23 -4.61 -5.33
CA ALA A 419 -29.61 -3.20 -5.23
C ALA A 419 -30.05 -2.56 -6.58
N PHE A 420 -29.83 -3.24 -7.70
CA PHE A 420 -29.94 -2.64 -9.03
C PHE A 420 -31.40 -2.43 -9.45
N LYS A 421 -31.79 -1.15 -9.65
CA LYS A 421 -33.18 -0.72 -9.92
C LYS A 421 -33.27 0.33 -11.04
N GLN A 422 -32.28 0.39 -11.93
CA GLN A 422 -32.17 1.43 -12.96
C GLN A 422 -32.89 1.04 -14.26
N GLN A 423 -33.31 2.04 -15.04
CA GLN A 423 -33.94 1.85 -16.35
C GLN A 423 -32.90 1.78 -17.46
N LEU A 424 -33.10 0.87 -18.42
CA LEU A 424 -32.15 0.57 -19.51
C LEU A 424 -32.80 0.71 -20.89
N VAL A 425 -33.83 1.57 -21.02
CA VAL A 425 -34.67 1.64 -22.23
C VAL A 425 -33.91 2.02 -23.49
N SER A 426 -32.81 2.77 -23.35
CA SER A 426 -31.96 3.26 -24.44
C SER A 426 -30.90 2.25 -24.92
N TRP A 427 -30.78 1.09 -24.27
CA TRP A 427 -29.84 0.07 -24.70
C TRP A 427 -30.33 -0.60 -25.99
N ASP A 428 -29.43 -0.70 -26.97
CA ASP A 428 -29.59 -1.54 -28.15
C ASP A 428 -29.15 -2.97 -27.79
N THR A 429 -30.09 -3.92 -27.86
CA THR A 429 -29.85 -5.35 -27.64
C THR A 429 -30.07 -6.20 -28.88
N SER A 430 -30.12 -5.58 -30.07
CA SER A 430 -30.34 -6.28 -31.33
C SER A 430 -29.26 -7.32 -31.65
N GLN A 431 -28.03 -7.10 -31.17
CA GLN A 431 -26.89 -8.01 -31.32
C GLN A 431 -26.77 -9.05 -30.19
N VAL A 432 -27.59 -8.93 -29.14
CA VAL A 432 -27.51 -9.78 -27.93
C VAL A 432 -28.67 -10.79 -27.94
N CYS A 433 -28.35 -12.07 -27.78
CA CYS A 433 -29.37 -13.05 -27.45
C CYS A 433 -29.73 -12.92 -25.95
N VAL A 434 -30.60 -11.96 -25.60
CA VAL A 434 -31.01 -11.70 -24.21
C VAL A 434 -31.61 -12.96 -23.59
N ARG A 435 -30.90 -13.57 -22.64
CA ARG A 435 -31.40 -14.74 -21.90
C ARG A 435 -32.02 -14.30 -20.56
N PRO A 436 -33.09 -14.96 -20.06
CA PRO A 436 -33.78 -14.58 -18.82
C PRO A 436 -32.86 -14.48 -17.59
N GLU A 437 -31.71 -15.16 -17.60
CA GLU A 437 -30.78 -15.21 -16.49
C GLU A 437 -30.01 -13.91 -16.27
N MET A 438 -30.04 -12.94 -17.20
CA MET A 438 -29.33 -11.65 -17.07
C MET A 438 -29.68 -10.91 -15.77
N PHE A 439 -30.94 -10.95 -15.33
CA PHE A 439 -31.46 -10.24 -14.15
C PHE A 439 -31.85 -11.16 -13.00
N GLN A 440 -31.55 -12.46 -13.09
CA GLN A 440 -31.98 -13.43 -12.07
C GLN A 440 -31.46 -13.04 -10.69
N GLY A 441 -32.34 -12.72 -9.74
CA GLY A 441 -31.98 -12.42 -8.34
C GLY A 441 -31.51 -10.98 -8.06
N ALA A 442 -31.44 -10.09 -9.05
CA ALA A 442 -31.46 -8.65 -8.78
C ALA A 442 -32.82 -8.28 -8.16
N GLU A 443 -32.91 -7.32 -7.21
CA GLU A 443 -34.23 -6.94 -6.67
C GLU A 443 -35.08 -6.35 -7.79
N ILE A 444 -36.02 -7.18 -8.26
CA ILE A 444 -37.21 -6.76 -8.99
C ILE A 444 -36.86 -5.91 -10.22
N PHE A 445 -36.34 -6.57 -11.26
CA PHE A 445 -36.94 -6.43 -12.60
C PHE A 445 -38.19 -7.33 -12.68
N VAL A 446 -39.05 -7.34 -11.65
CA VAL A 446 -40.47 -7.59 -11.92
C VAL A 446 -40.84 -6.36 -12.71
N LYS A 447 -41.07 -6.49 -14.03
CA LYS A 447 -41.63 -5.45 -14.91
C LYS A 447 -42.48 -4.52 -14.03
N PRO A 448 -41.97 -3.35 -13.60
CA PRO A 448 -42.82 -2.44 -12.87
C PRO A 448 -43.94 -2.14 -13.86
N PRO A 449 -45.22 -2.24 -13.45
CA PRO A 449 -46.29 -1.86 -14.34
C PRO A 449 -45.93 -0.50 -14.92
N CYS A 450 -45.77 -0.41 -16.26
CA CYS A 450 -45.35 0.85 -16.88
C CYS A 450 -46.23 1.97 -16.34
N PRO A 451 -45.63 3.13 -15.97
CA PRO A 451 -46.43 4.24 -15.47
C PRO A 451 -47.51 4.54 -16.51
N ALA A 452 -48.65 5.02 -16.03
CA ALA A 452 -49.75 5.34 -16.93
C ALA A 452 -49.25 6.28 -18.07
N GLY A 453 -49.80 6.12 -19.27
CA GLY A 453 -49.32 6.75 -20.49
C GLY A 453 -48.13 6.08 -21.17
N HIS A 454 -47.62 4.98 -20.61
CA HIS A 454 -46.49 4.23 -21.18
C HIS A 454 -46.80 2.73 -21.35
N PHE A 455 -46.10 2.06 -22.27
CA PHE A 455 -46.18 0.63 -22.54
C PHE A 455 -44.76 0.01 -22.62
N PRO A 456 -44.57 -1.32 -22.48
CA PRO A 456 -43.26 -1.94 -22.58
C PRO A 456 -42.59 -1.71 -23.94
N ALA A 457 -41.37 -1.18 -23.92
CA ALA A 457 -40.55 -0.95 -25.11
C ALA A 457 -40.30 -2.26 -25.88
N GLN A 458 -40.09 -2.18 -27.21
CA GLN A 458 -39.86 -3.37 -28.04
C GLN A 458 -38.64 -4.18 -27.60
N ASN A 459 -37.59 -3.52 -27.10
CA ASN A 459 -36.38 -4.15 -26.57
C ASN A 459 -36.56 -4.78 -25.17
N ARG A 460 -37.76 -4.66 -24.56
CA ARG A 460 -38.14 -5.20 -23.25
C ARG A 460 -37.31 -4.69 -22.04
N LEU A 461 -36.55 -3.60 -22.20
CA LEU A 461 -35.67 -3.04 -21.18
C LEU A 461 -36.21 -1.80 -20.44
N GLY A 462 -37.39 -1.31 -20.84
CA GLY A 462 -38.07 -0.18 -20.19
C GLY A 462 -39.47 0.10 -20.75
N CYS A 463 -39.97 1.32 -20.58
CA CYS A 463 -41.30 1.75 -21.03
C CYS A 463 -41.21 2.91 -22.04
N GLU A 464 -42.00 2.85 -23.11
CA GLU A 464 -42.15 3.90 -24.13
C GLU A 464 -43.48 4.64 -23.96
N ARG A 465 -43.52 5.93 -24.34
CA ARG A 465 -44.75 6.75 -24.26
C ARG A 465 -45.73 6.34 -25.37
N CYS A 466 -47.02 6.34 -25.05
CA CYS A 466 -48.05 5.99 -26.02
C CYS A 466 -48.09 6.94 -27.24
N PRO A 467 -48.38 6.42 -28.45
CA PRO A 467 -48.62 7.26 -29.62
C PRO A 467 -49.76 8.26 -29.38
N ALA A 468 -49.70 9.42 -30.04
CA ALA A 468 -50.73 10.45 -29.94
C ALA A 468 -52.13 9.87 -30.22
N GLY A 469 -53.11 10.21 -29.38
CA GLY A 469 -54.47 9.68 -29.48
C GLY A 469 -54.72 8.36 -28.74
N ARG A 470 -53.70 7.77 -28.09
CA ARG A 470 -53.83 6.55 -27.29
C ARG A 470 -53.38 6.76 -25.84
N TYR A 471 -53.89 5.91 -24.96
CA TYR A 471 -53.61 5.92 -23.53
C TYR A 471 -53.18 4.53 -23.06
N SER A 472 -52.57 4.46 -21.88
CA SER A 472 -52.21 3.18 -21.24
C SER A 472 -52.37 3.32 -19.74
N GLY A 473 -53.24 2.52 -19.14
CA GLY A 473 -53.36 2.46 -17.68
C GLY A 473 -52.09 1.89 -17.05
N GLN A 474 -51.87 2.16 -15.76
CA GLN A 474 -50.69 1.67 -15.04
C GLN A 474 -50.54 0.15 -15.21
N GLY A 475 -49.47 -0.29 -15.85
CA GLY A 475 -49.15 -1.72 -16.03
C GLY A 475 -49.70 -2.43 -17.24
N LYS A 476 -50.33 -1.72 -18.17
CA LYS A 476 -50.80 -2.31 -19.43
C LYS A 476 -49.63 -2.64 -20.37
N GLU A 477 -49.76 -3.73 -21.13
CA GLU A 477 -48.73 -4.20 -22.06
C GLU A 477 -48.81 -3.55 -23.46
N SER A 478 -49.85 -2.76 -23.72
CA SER A 478 -50.06 -2.05 -24.99
C SER A 478 -50.93 -0.81 -24.79
N CYS A 479 -50.75 0.21 -25.63
CA CYS A 479 -51.61 1.39 -25.63
C CYS A 479 -52.96 1.09 -26.30
N GLU A 480 -54.04 1.47 -25.61
CA GLU A 480 -55.43 1.30 -26.01
C GLU A 480 -55.98 2.63 -26.55
N SER A 481 -57.08 2.56 -27.30
CA SER A 481 -57.79 3.76 -27.78
C SER A 481 -58.91 4.10 -26.80
N CYS A 482 -59.24 5.39 -26.65
CA CYS A 482 -60.27 5.79 -25.69
C CYS A 482 -61.67 5.33 -26.13
N PRO A 483 -62.50 4.86 -25.19
CA PRO A 483 -63.89 4.52 -25.45
C PRO A 483 -64.69 5.76 -25.86
N ALA A 484 -65.88 5.55 -26.44
CA ALA A 484 -66.78 6.67 -26.73
C ALA A 484 -67.03 7.51 -25.47
N ASN A 485 -67.06 8.83 -25.65
CA ASN A 485 -67.25 9.88 -24.67
C ASN A 485 -66.02 10.36 -23.89
N ALA A 486 -64.83 9.88 -24.25
CA ALA A 486 -63.58 10.27 -23.60
C ALA A 486 -62.46 10.51 -24.61
N VAL A 487 -61.56 11.43 -24.28
CA VAL A 487 -60.34 11.73 -25.07
C VAL A 487 -59.11 11.44 -24.21
N PRO A 488 -57.95 11.07 -24.79
CA PRO A 488 -56.76 10.81 -23.98
C PRO A 488 -56.35 12.06 -23.21
N SER A 489 -56.04 11.92 -21.92
CA SER A 489 -55.51 13.00 -21.09
C SER A 489 -54.19 13.56 -21.65
N PRO A 490 -53.79 14.81 -21.36
CA PRO A 490 -52.55 15.40 -21.89
C PRO A 490 -51.28 14.61 -21.56
N ASP A 491 -51.27 13.88 -20.44
CA ASP A 491 -50.20 12.98 -20.02
C ASP A 491 -50.43 11.51 -20.46
N GLN A 492 -51.54 11.23 -21.16
CA GLN A 492 -51.96 9.93 -21.73
C GLN A 492 -52.19 8.83 -20.67
N THR A 493 -52.35 9.21 -19.41
CA THR A 493 -52.48 8.31 -18.26
C THR A 493 -53.89 7.72 -18.12
N SER A 494 -54.89 8.46 -18.59
CA SER A 494 -56.30 8.07 -18.60
C SER A 494 -56.96 8.55 -19.88
N CYS A 495 -58.20 8.11 -20.09
CA CYS A 495 -59.12 8.86 -20.93
C CYS A 495 -59.84 9.83 -20.01
N ASP A 496 -59.70 11.12 -20.30
CA ASP A 496 -60.51 12.13 -19.64
C ASP A 496 -61.86 12.13 -20.34
N ASP A 497 -62.87 11.83 -19.54
CA ASP A 497 -64.24 12.04 -19.98
C ASP A 497 -64.39 13.50 -20.37
N CYS A 498 -65.07 13.71 -21.48
CA CYS A 498 -65.49 15.03 -21.85
C CYS A 498 -66.27 15.68 -20.71
N ASP A 499 -65.97 16.95 -20.40
CA ASP A 499 -66.55 17.70 -19.27
C ASP A 499 -68.07 17.56 -19.21
N THR A 500 -68.69 17.85 -18.06
CA THR A 500 -70.11 17.58 -17.74
C THR A 500 -71.15 18.04 -18.77
N TYR A 501 -70.73 18.90 -19.68
CA TYR A 501 -71.48 19.33 -20.82
C TYR A 501 -70.74 19.07 -22.11
N HIS A 502 -70.10 17.93 -22.34
CA HIS A 502 -69.41 17.60 -23.58
C HIS A 502 -69.38 16.07 -23.82
N PHE A 503 -69.36 15.62 -25.08
CA PHE A 503 -69.31 14.23 -25.52
C PHE A 503 -68.32 14.02 -26.68
N ALA A 504 -67.81 12.80 -26.84
CA ALA A 504 -66.85 12.40 -27.87
C ALA A 504 -67.26 11.06 -28.50
N SER A 505 -67.03 10.84 -29.81
CA SER A 505 -67.19 9.52 -30.43
C SER A 505 -65.93 8.67 -30.25
N GLU A 506 -66.03 7.35 -30.46
CA GLU A 506 -64.89 6.43 -30.38
C GLU A 506 -63.71 6.93 -31.26
N ASN A 507 -62.51 7.02 -30.70
CA ASN A 507 -61.28 7.60 -31.30
C ASN A 507 -61.25 9.12 -31.55
N ALA A 508 -62.15 9.92 -30.97
CA ALA A 508 -62.10 11.38 -31.08
C ALA A 508 -60.92 11.99 -30.29
N MET A 509 -60.37 13.12 -30.76
CA MET A 509 -59.26 13.83 -30.11
C MET A 509 -59.69 15.04 -29.27
N THR A 510 -60.98 15.43 -29.32
CA THR A 510 -61.56 16.59 -28.62
C THR A 510 -63.04 16.37 -28.27
N CYS A 511 -63.53 17.04 -27.22
CA CYS A 511 -64.88 16.90 -26.64
C CYS A 511 -65.92 17.95 -27.10
N THR A 512 -67.23 17.63 -27.15
CA THR A 512 -68.32 18.44 -27.81
C THR A 512 -69.60 18.70 -26.96
N ALA A 513 -70.15 19.92 -26.84
CA ALA A 513 -70.97 20.34 -25.66
C ALA A 513 -72.45 19.81 -25.40
N CYS A 514 -72.97 19.78 -24.15
CA CYS A 514 -74.30 19.31 -23.64
C CYS A 514 -74.78 19.98 -22.32
N ASN A 515 -75.53 21.09 -22.32
CA ASN A 515 -75.75 22.02 -21.16
C ASN A 515 -76.86 21.66 -20.10
N PRO A 516 -76.86 22.28 -18.88
CA PRO A 516 -77.71 21.89 -17.73
C PRO A 516 -79.22 22.15 -17.91
N PRO A 517 -80.14 21.39 -17.23
CA PRO A 517 -80.00 20.80 -15.89
C PRO A 517 -79.96 19.26 -15.87
N MET A 518 -79.21 18.61 -16.75
CA MET A 518 -79.01 17.15 -16.72
C MET A 518 -77.51 16.81 -16.58
N MET A 519 -77.16 15.81 -15.77
CA MET A 519 -75.79 15.24 -15.69
C MET A 519 -75.64 14.12 -16.73
N LEU A 520 -74.49 13.51 -17.03
CA LEU A 520 -74.29 12.48 -18.07
C LEU A 520 -74.03 11.07 -17.47
N ILE A 521 -74.79 10.04 -17.88
CA ILE A 521 -74.69 8.60 -17.59
C ILE A 521 -74.82 7.79 -18.91
N ASP A 522 -73.86 6.90 -19.20
CA ASP A 522 -73.79 6.02 -20.39
C ASP A 522 -73.97 6.75 -21.74
N ALA A 523 -73.16 7.79 -21.98
CA ALA A 523 -73.25 8.67 -23.15
C ALA A 523 -74.61 9.36 -23.35
N ASN A 524 -75.43 9.47 -22.30
CA ASN A 524 -76.73 10.18 -22.25
C ASN A 524 -76.90 10.91 -20.92
N CYS A 525 -77.88 11.79 -20.74
CA CYS A 525 -77.91 12.72 -19.59
C CYS A 525 -78.79 12.30 -18.35
N VAL A 526 -78.25 11.93 -17.15
CA VAL A 526 -78.95 11.66 -15.85
C VAL A 526 -78.17 12.06 -14.52
N TRP A 527 -78.83 12.18 -13.33
CA TRP A 527 -78.44 12.83 -12.02
C TRP A 527 -77.70 11.99 -10.90
N TRP A 528 -77.20 12.62 -9.81
CA TRP A 528 -75.82 12.51 -9.23
C TRP A 528 -75.47 11.84 -7.86
N HIS A 529 -76.27 11.03 -7.16
CA HIS A 529 -75.89 10.60 -5.78
C HIS A 529 -75.89 9.08 -5.56
N LEU A 530 -74.70 8.44 -5.55
CA LEU A 530 -74.37 7.11 -4.95
C LEU A 530 -72.93 6.68 -5.35
N PRO A 531 -71.83 7.11 -4.68
CA PRO A 531 -71.04 6.13 -3.92
C PRO A 531 -70.13 6.75 -2.83
N LEU A 532 -70.48 6.56 -1.56
CA LEU A 532 -69.69 7.04 -0.42
C LEU A 532 -69.58 5.89 0.60
N LEU A 533 -68.80 4.84 0.30
CA LEU A 533 -68.57 3.76 1.30
C LEU A 533 -67.29 2.93 1.20
N ALA A 534 -66.27 3.30 0.40
CA ALA A 534 -65.09 2.43 0.20
C ALA A 534 -63.76 2.91 0.84
N VAL A 535 -63.70 4.10 1.48
CA VAL A 535 -62.41 4.71 1.86
C VAL A 535 -61.92 4.35 3.27
N VAL A 536 -62.75 3.75 4.14
CA VAL A 536 -62.40 3.67 5.58
C VAL A 536 -61.50 2.47 5.96
N VAL A 537 -61.35 1.45 5.13
CA VAL A 537 -60.65 0.20 5.55
C VAL A 537 -59.13 0.22 5.31
N ALA A 538 -58.62 1.05 4.39
CA ALA A 538 -57.19 1.01 4.00
C ALA A 538 -56.22 1.75 4.96
N GLY A 539 -56.71 2.65 5.81
CA GLY A 539 -55.85 3.55 6.61
C GLY A 539 -55.19 2.93 7.84
N VAL A 540 -55.73 1.84 8.40
CA VAL A 540 -55.33 1.37 9.74
C VAL A 540 -54.06 0.50 9.73
N LEU A 541 -53.67 -0.10 8.60
CA LEU A 541 -52.54 -1.05 8.54
C LEU A 541 -51.17 -0.39 8.27
N VAL A 542 -51.12 0.84 7.76
CA VAL A 542 -49.87 1.56 7.44
C VAL A 542 -49.25 2.24 8.67
N GLY A 543 -50.07 2.69 9.63
CA GLY A 543 -49.60 3.40 10.83
C GLY A 543 -48.76 2.55 11.80
N ALA A 544 -49.02 1.24 11.90
CA ALA A 544 -48.35 0.38 12.88
C ALA A 544 -46.89 0.03 12.52
N ARG A 545 -46.54 -0.05 11.22
CA ARG A 545 -45.17 -0.36 10.76
C ARG A 545 -44.22 0.84 10.87
N VAL A 546 -44.72 2.05 10.62
CA VAL A 546 -43.93 3.29 10.69
C VAL A 546 -43.54 3.60 12.14
N TRP A 547 -44.44 3.38 13.10
CA TRP A 547 -44.19 3.62 14.52
C TRP A 547 -43.11 2.70 15.13
N LEU A 548 -43.07 1.42 14.75
CA LEU A 548 -42.06 0.47 15.24
C LEU A 548 -40.65 0.73 14.71
N SER A 549 -40.52 1.20 13.46
CA SER A 549 -39.23 1.60 12.87
C SER A 549 -38.69 2.89 13.51
N TYR A 550 -39.57 3.89 13.69
CA TYR A 550 -39.25 5.15 14.37
C TYR A 550 -38.76 4.90 15.82
N ARG A 551 -39.45 4.03 16.57
CA ARG A 551 -39.07 3.71 17.96
C ARG A 551 -37.71 3.00 18.08
N ARG A 552 -37.34 2.14 17.12
CA ARG A 552 -36.00 1.51 17.06
C ARG A 552 -34.90 2.51 16.70
N GLY A 553 -35.18 3.43 15.78
CA GLY A 553 -34.27 4.51 15.40
C GLY A 553 -33.96 5.48 16.55
N CYS A 554 -34.99 5.89 17.31
CA CYS A 554 -34.81 6.76 18.49
C CYS A 554 -33.98 6.07 19.58
N ARG A 555 -34.23 4.79 19.90
CA ARG A 555 -33.46 4.04 20.89
C ARG A 555 -31.98 3.92 20.52
N LYS A 556 -31.66 3.70 19.24
CA LYS A 556 -30.26 3.64 18.77
C LYS A 556 -29.55 4.99 18.95
N LYS A 557 -30.23 6.10 18.64
CA LYS A 557 -29.67 7.46 18.84
C LYS A 557 -29.42 7.77 20.31
N GLU A 558 -30.35 7.38 21.20
CA GLU A 558 -30.23 7.58 22.64
C GLU A 558 -29.07 6.78 23.26
N ILE A 559 -28.89 5.51 22.86
CA ILE A 559 -27.74 4.70 23.27
C ILE A 559 -26.42 5.36 22.84
N GLU A 560 -26.34 5.84 21.60
CA GLU A 560 -25.12 6.45 21.07
C GLU A 560 -24.82 7.79 21.76
N GLN A 561 -25.85 8.56 22.12
CA GLN A 561 -25.71 9.79 22.89
C GLN A 561 -25.15 9.52 24.30
N ILE A 562 -25.57 8.43 24.96
CA ILE A 562 -25.03 8.06 26.28
C ILE A 562 -23.57 7.63 26.19
N PHE A 563 -23.15 6.92 25.13
CA PHE A 563 -21.74 6.59 24.94
C PHE A 563 -20.87 7.82 24.66
N LYS A 564 -21.40 8.85 23.98
CA LYS A 564 -20.71 10.16 23.84
C LYS A 564 -20.57 10.89 25.17
N LEU A 565 -21.58 10.83 26.04
CA LEU A 565 -21.49 11.39 27.40
C LEU A 565 -20.46 10.63 28.24
N LEU A 566 -20.42 9.31 28.15
CA LEU A 566 -19.40 8.48 28.81
C LEU A 566 -17.98 8.84 28.35
N GLU A 567 -17.77 9.07 27.06
CA GLU A 567 -16.49 9.55 26.54
C GLU A 567 -16.10 10.90 27.15
N THR A 568 -17.05 11.81 27.33
CA THR A 568 -16.78 13.10 27.99
C THR A 568 -16.44 12.91 29.48
N ASP A 569 -17.25 12.15 30.22
CA ASP A 569 -17.04 11.90 31.65
C ASP A 569 -15.70 11.21 31.97
N PHE A 570 -15.21 10.34 31.07
CA PHE A 570 -13.92 9.67 31.27
C PHE A 570 -12.72 10.61 31.13
N TRP A 571 -12.84 11.70 30.36
CA TRP A 571 -11.84 12.76 30.39
C TRP A 571 -11.86 13.50 31.73
N ASP A 572 -13.05 13.81 32.24
CA ASP A 572 -13.24 14.58 33.48
C ASP A 572 -13.00 13.77 34.77
N GLY A 573 -12.72 12.46 34.68
CA GLY A 573 -12.52 11.61 35.85
C GLY A 573 -13.79 11.40 36.69
N ALA A 574 -14.98 11.66 36.11
CA ALA A 574 -16.26 11.67 36.80
C ALA A 574 -16.84 10.26 37.02
N ALA A 575 -16.20 9.46 37.89
CA ALA A 575 -16.53 8.05 38.10
C ALA A 575 -18.00 7.80 38.50
N SER A 576 -18.60 8.69 39.29
CA SER A 576 -20.01 8.60 39.72
C SER A 576 -21.00 8.89 38.58
N THR A 577 -20.69 9.85 37.71
CA THR A 577 -21.49 10.18 36.52
C THR A 577 -21.39 9.07 35.48
N ALA A 578 -20.18 8.54 35.25
CA ALA A 578 -19.96 7.43 34.34
C ALA A 578 -20.72 6.17 34.78
N LEU A 579 -20.74 5.84 36.08
CA LEU A 579 -21.53 4.72 36.60
C LEU A 579 -23.03 4.89 36.34
N ARG A 580 -23.56 6.11 36.50
CA ARG A 580 -24.96 6.45 36.20
C ARG A 580 -25.28 6.24 34.72
N HIS A 581 -24.39 6.62 33.81
CA HIS A 581 -24.57 6.38 32.37
C HIS A 581 -24.52 4.88 32.03
N CYS A 582 -23.64 4.10 32.65
CA CYS A 582 -23.62 2.65 32.54
C CYS A 582 -24.94 2.01 32.99
N THR A 583 -25.54 2.47 34.10
CA THR A 583 -26.87 2.01 34.55
C THR A 583 -27.98 2.41 33.58
N ASN A 584 -27.91 3.60 32.97
CA ASN A 584 -28.88 4.03 31.97
C ASN A 584 -28.82 3.17 30.69
N LEU A 585 -27.64 2.74 30.25
CA LEU A 585 -27.48 1.82 29.13
C LEU A 585 -28.11 0.44 29.39
N GLN A 586 -28.00 -0.07 30.62
CA GLN A 586 -28.67 -1.31 31.03
C GLN A 586 -30.20 -1.15 31.00
N ARG A 587 -30.75 -0.01 31.45
CA ARG A 587 -32.19 0.29 31.35
C ARG A 587 -32.68 0.39 29.91
N LEU A 588 -31.82 0.81 28.99
CA LEU A 588 -32.08 0.81 27.54
C LEU A 588 -31.84 -0.56 26.89
N GLY A 589 -31.58 -1.62 27.67
CA GLY A 589 -31.47 -3.00 27.21
C GLY A 589 -30.18 -3.33 26.45
N VAL A 590 -29.08 -2.63 26.74
CA VAL A 590 -27.74 -2.98 26.22
C VAL A 590 -27.08 -4.01 27.15
N HIS A 591 -26.58 -5.12 26.60
CA HIS A 591 -25.91 -6.16 27.39
C HIS A 591 -24.60 -5.66 28.01
N TRP A 592 -24.29 -6.10 29.23
CA TRP A 592 -23.12 -5.63 29.98
C TRP A 592 -21.78 -5.90 29.26
N ALA A 593 -21.63 -7.05 28.61
CA ALA A 593 -20.45 -7.37 27.81
C ALA A 593 -20.22 -6.40 26.63
N GLU A 594 -21.30 -5.83 26.07
CA GLU A 594 -21.22 -4.78 25.04
C GLU A 594 -20.74 -3.45 25.65
N VAL A 595 -21.25 -3.10 26.83
CA VAL A 595 -20.86 -1.91 27.58
C VAL A 595 -19.38 -1.95 27.94
N GLU A 596 -18.89 -3.07 28.50
CA GLU A 596 -17.48 -3.26 28.86
C GLU A 596 -16.56 -3.14 27.63
N ARG A 597 -16.92 -3.78 26.51
CA ARG A 597 -16.13 -3.72 25.28
C ARG A 597 -16.04 -2.30 24.73
N ARG A 598 -17.15 -1.57 24.71
CA ARG A 598 -17.20 -0.17 24.24
C ARG A 598 -16.46 0.77 25.18
N ILE A 599 -16.54 0.58 26.50
CA ILE A 599 -15.76 1.37 27.47
C ILE A 599 -14.26 1.13 27.30
N ALA A 600 -13.83 -0.12 27.13
CA ALA A 600 -12.44 -0.45 26.86
C ALA A 600 -11.94 0.23 25.58
N ALA A 601 -12.75 0.22 24.51
CA ALA A 601 -12.44 0.92 23.26
C ALA A 601 -12.34 2.45 23.43
N ILE A 602 -13.26 3.07 24.18
CA ILE A 602 -13.22 4.51 24.49
C ILE A 602 -11.94 4.84 25.25
N ARG A 603 -11.62 4.11 26.32
CA ARG A 603 -10.43 4.36 27.14
C ARG A 603 -9.13 4.15 26.37
N LYS A 604 -9.08 3.15 25.49
CA LYS A 604 -7.97 2.95 24.56
C LYS A 604 -7.78 4.15 23.64
N ASN A 605 -8.86 4.58 22.97
CA ASN A 605 -8.84 5.73 22.06
C ASN A 605 -8.44 7.04 22.78
N GLN A 606 -8.94 7.26 24.00
CA GLN A 606 -8.53 8.40 24.82
C GLN A 606 -7.04 8.35 25.16
N SER A 607 -6.55 7.20 25.64
CA SER A 607 -5.13 7.03 25.97
C SER A 607 -4.22 7.27 24.77
N GLU A 608 -4.59 6.79 23.58
CA GLU A 608 -3.82 7.00 22.33
C GLU A 608 -3.81 8.47 21.87
N LYS A 609 -4.89 9.20 22.13
CA LYS A 609 -5.05 10.61 21.75
C LYS A 609 -4.71 11.60 22.85
N ALA A 610 -4.37 11.13 24.06
CA ALA A 610 -4.11 11.97 25.22
C ALA A 610 -2.78 12.72 25.06
N GLY A 611 -2.80 14.01 25.37
CA GLY A 611 -1.63 14.88 25.46
C GLY A 611 -1.48 15.42 26.87
N VAL A 612 -0.26 15.84 27.19
CA VAL A 612 0.08 16.45 28.48
C VAL A 612 -0.15 17.96 28.43
N SER A 613 -0.76 18.55 29.44
CA SER A 613 -1.01 19.98 29.49
C SER A 613 0.30 20.79 29.51
N MET A 614 0.30 21.95 28.87
CA MET A 614 1.41 22.92 28.98
C MET A 614 1.56 23.38 30.43
N ARG A 615 0.45 23.51 31.17
CA ARG A 615 0.47 23.85 32.59
C ARG A 615 1.33 22.89 33.40
N TYR A 616 1.15 21.57 33.24
CA TYR A 616 1.91 20.54 33.93
C TYR A 616 3.40 20.59 33.57
N LEU A 617 3.72 20.75 32.27
CA LEU A 617 5.12 20.87 31.83
C LEU A 617 5.84 22.08 32.44
N LEU A 618 5.13 23.19 32.64
CA LEU A 618 5.66 24.42 33.24
C LEU A 618 5.55 24.44 34.77
N SER A 619 5.08 23.35 35.39
CA SER A 619 4.70 23.33 36.78
C SER A 619 5.90 23.00 37.70
N PRO A 620 5.97 23.58 38.91
CA PRO A 620 6.97 23.20 39.90
C PRO A 620 6.88 21.72 40.27
N GLU A 621 5.69 21.11 40.20
CA GLU A 621 5.46 19.71 40.53
C GLU A 621 6.21 18.77 39.58
N PHE A 622 6.14 19.00 38.27
CA PHE A 622 6.89 18.17 37.31
C PHE A 622 8.40 18.40 37.45
N GLN A 623 8.83 19.64 37.68
CA GLN A 623 10.25 19.96 37.92
C GLN A 623 10.78 19.24 39.17
N GLN A 624 10.05 19.28 40.29
CA GLN A 624 10.44 18.58 41.51
C GLN A 624 10.46 17.07 41.31
N LEU A 625 9.48 16.50 40.60
CA LEU A 625 9.46 15.08 40.27
C LEU A 625 10.72 14.68 39.48
N ALA A 626 11.10 15.45 38.47
CA ALA A 626 12.31 15.19 37.68
C ALA A 626 13.58 15.26 38.54
N ILE A 627 13.70 16.27 39.41
CA ILE A 627 14.84 16.42 40.33
C ILE A 627 14.91 15.26 41.33
N GLN A 628 13.79 14.92 41.96
CA GLN A 628 13.72 13.85 42.96
C GLN A 628 14.07 12.49 42.37
N ARG A 629 13.59 12.20 41.16
CA ARG A 629 13.84 10.92 40.48
C ARG A 629 15.27 10.81 39.95
N THR A 630 15.83 11.88 39.39
CA THR A 630 17.16 11.82 38.76
C THR A 630 18.31 12.22 39.68
N GLY A 631 18.04 12.89 40.80
CA GLY A 631 19.05 13.52 41.65
C GLY A 631 19.74 14.74 41.01
N LYS A 632 19.30 15.20 39.84
CA LYS A 632 19.90 16.32 39.09
C LYS A 632 19.00 17.55 39.17
N SER A 633 19.58 18.73 39.32
CA SER A 633 18.85 20.01 39.35
C SER A 633 18.20 20.37 38.01
N ASP A 634 18.79 19.92 36.90
CA ASP A 634 18.32 20.19 35.54
C ASP A 634 18.68 19.04 34.57
N PRO A 635 17.97 17.91 34.67
CA PRO A 635 18.21 16.74 33.84
C PRO A 635 17.71 16.95 32.39
N THR A 636 18.34 16.27 31.45
CA THR A 636 17.78 16.04 30.12
C THR A 636 16.67 14.99 30.16
N PHE A 637 15.77 15.00 29.18
CA PHE A 637 14.72 13.99 29.10
C PHE A 637 15.27 12.57 28.86
N ILE A 638 16.46 12.43 28.27
CA ILE A 638 17.19 11.14 28.20
C ILE A 638 17.62 10.67 29.59
N GLU A 639 18.18 11.57 30.41
CA GLU A 639 18.62 11.22 31.77
C GLU A 639 17.44 10.89 32.71
N MET A 640 16.24 11.41 32.44
CA MET A 640 15.03 11.04 33.16
C MET A 640 14.53 9.62 32.81
N GLN A 641 14.96 9.04 31.69
CA GLN A 641 14.39 7.79 31.19
C GLN A 641 14.58 6.61 32.16
N SER A 642 15.79 6.44 32.72
CA SER A 642 16.07 5.31 33.61
C SER A 642 15.28 5.41 34.91
N SER A 643 15.27 6.58 35.53
CA SER A 643 14.63 6.79 36.85
C SER A 643 13.11 6.80 36.81
N PHE A 644 12.51 7.06 35.64
CA PHE A 644 11.06 7.04 35.46
C PHE A 644 10.52 5.64 35.19
N TRP A 645 11.25 4.79 34.44
CA TRP A 645 10.71 3.54 33.91
C TRP A 645 11.55 2.27 34.14
N LEU A 646 12.85 2.37 34.47
CA LEU A 646 13.76 1.22 34.57
C LEU A 646 14.20 0.89 35.99
N GLU A 647 14.16 1.86 36.90
CA GLU A 647 14.55 1.70 38.31
C GLU A 647 13.39 1.17 39.18
N ASP A 648 13.69 0.88 40.45
CA ASP A 648 12.70 0.41 41.44
C ASP A 648 11.53 1.43 41.58
N ALA A 649 10.30 0.92 41.60
CA ALA A 649 9.05 1.71 41.59
C ALA A 649 8.86 2.64 40.36
N PRO A 650 8.74 2.06 39.14
CA PRO A 650 8.55 2.81 37.91
C PRO A 650 7.17 3.49 37.84
N LEU A 651 7.12 4.70 37.30
CA LEU A 651 5.89 5.50 37.19
C LEU A 651 4.90 4.84 36.22
N GLY A 652 3.71 4.48 36.71
CA GLY A 652 2.70 3.77 35.92
C GLY A 652 2.90 2.26 35.80
N GLY A 653 3.91 1.68 36.45
CA GLY A 653 4.24 0.25 36.33
C GLY A 653 3.15 -0.70 36.83
N SER A 654 2.45 -0.32 37.89
CA SER A 654 1.32 -1.09 38.47
C SER A 654 -0.03 -0.75 37.86
N ILE A 655 -0.11 0.27 37.00
CA ILE A 655 -1.36 0.69 36.36
C ILE A 655 -1.58 -0.14 35.10
N ILE A 656 -2.78 -0.69 34.95
CA ILE A 656 -3.18 -1.39 33.73
C ILE A 656 -3.31 -0.37 32.59
N CYS A 657 -2.53 -0.57 31.55
CA CYS A 657 -2.52 0.28 30.37
C CYS A 657 -3.87 0.19 29.64
N PRO A 658 -4.58 1.31 29.42
CA PRO A 658 -5.84 1.30 28.68
C PRO A 658 -5.73 0.80 27.25
N ARG A 659 -4.52 0.86 26.66
CA ARG A 659 -4.27 0.52 25.25
C ARG A 659 -4.23 -0.97 24.98
N ASP A 660 -3.73 -1.75 25.95
CA ASP A 660 -3.46 -3.18 25.77
C ASP A 660 -3.88 -4.07 26.95
N GLY A 661 -4.41 -3.49 28.03
CA GLY A 661 -4.90 -4.25 29.19
C GLY A 661 -3.80 -4.90 30.04
N ARG A 662 -2.53 -4.55 29.84
CA ARG A 662 -1.38 -5.10 30.58
C ARG A 662 -0.81 -4.08 31.59
N PRO A 663 -0.16 -4.50 32.68
CA PRO A 663 0.56 -3.60 33.57
C PRO A 663 1.62 -2.74 32.84
N GLY A 664 1.84 -1.52 33.30
CA GLY A 664 2.75 -0.54 32.69
C GLY A 664 2.05 0.34 31.66
N CYS A 665 1.53 1.49 32.10
CA CYS A 665 0.87 2.48 31.24
C CYS A 665 1.83 3.58 30.73
N ALA A 666 1.40 4.34 29.72
CA ALA A 666 2.14 5.54 29.33
C ALA A 666 2.05 6.59 30.45
N LEU A 667 3.04 7.48 30.55
CA LEU A 667 3.07 8.47 31.64
C LEU A 667 1.86 9.42 31.60
N VAL A 668 1.34 9.71 30.40
CA VAL A 668 0.09 10.47 30.22
C VAL A 668 -1.15 9.80 30.85
N ASP A 669 -1.12 8.47 31.02
CA ASP A 669 -2.19 7.73 31.69
C ASP A 669 -2.00 7.69 33.21
N TRP A 670 -0.78 7.97 33.70
CA TRP A 670 -0.42 8.00 35.13
C TRP A 670 -0.64 9.39 35.77
N ILE A 671 -0.46 10.48 35.00
CA ILE A 671 -0.69 11.85 35.49
C ILE A 671 -2.17 12.10 35.82
N HIS A 672 -2.42 13.12 36.65
CA HIS A 672 -3.77 13.50 37.06
C HIS A 672 -4.66 13.84 35.86
N CYS A 673 -5.95 13.53 35.93
CA CYS A 673 -6.87 13.67 34.79
C CYS A 673 -7.03 15.11 34.30
N ASP A 674 -6.79 16.11 35.17
CA ASP A 674 -6.81 17.54 34.80
C ASP A 674 -5.61 17.95 33.93
N GLU A 675 -4.56 17.16 33.90
CA GLU A 675 -3.36 17.40 33.09
C GLU A 675 -3.38 16.67 31.75
N ARG A 676 -4.45 15.91 31.47
CA ARG A 676 -4.59 15.14 30.24
C ARG A 676 -5.92 15.44 29.53
N ARG A 677 -5.82 15.78 28.25
CA ARG A 677 -6.94 15.90 27.31
C ARG A 677 -6.48 15.47 25.93
N GLU A 678 -7.36 15.50 24.94
CA GLU A 678 -6.97 15.24 23.55
C GLU A 678 -5.89 16.23 23.10
N GLN A 679 -4.88 15.72 22.38
CA GLN A 679 -3.74 16.50 21.89
C GLN A 679 -4.18 17.63 20.97
N THR A 680 -3.64 18.82 21.23
CA THR A 680 -3.88 20.05 20.45
C THR A 680 -2.66 20.50 19.66
N HIS A 681 -1.46 20.10 20.11
CA HIS A 681 -0.19 20.48 19.52
C HIS A 681 0.76 19.28 19.54
N PHE A 682 1.52 19.12 18.47
CA PHE A 682 2.64 18.21 18.42
C PHE A 682 3.88 18.94 18.94
N LEU A 683 4.57 18.41 19.95
CA LEU A 683 5.84 18.98 20.42
C LEU A 683 7.00 18.18 19.84
N SER A 684 7.75 18.81 18.96
CA SER A 684 8.90 18.21 18.27
C SER A 684 9.94 17.69 19.27
N TRP A 685 10.63 16.60 18.91
CA TRP A 685 11.40 15.76 19.84
C TRP A 685 12.30 16.52 20.83
N THR A 686 12.10 16.27 22.13
CA THR A 686 12.79 16.98 23.22
C THR A 686 13.84 16.18 24.00
N TRP A 687 14.10 14.91 23.66
CA TRP A 687 14.95 14.00 24.44
C TRP A 687 16.33 14.55 24.85
N LYS A 688 17.06 15.19 23.92
CA LYS A 688 18.40 15.76 24.19
C LYS A 688 18.35 17.08 24.95
N TYR A 689 17.20 17.73 25.05
CA TYR A 689 17.09 19.02 25.72
C TYR A 689 17.01 18.85 27.23
N ARG A 690 17.58 19.82 27.93
CA ARG A 690 17.42 19.97 29.38
C ARG A 690 16.00 20.42 29.70
N LEU A 691 15.52 20.05 30.88
CA LEU A 691 14.20 20.44 31.34
C LEU A 691 14.00 21.96 31.25
N HIS A 692 14.93 22.75 31.77
CA HIS A 692 14.81 24.21 31.74
C HIS A 692 14.76 24.79 30.31
N GLN A 693 15.44 24.16 29.33
CA GLN A 693 15.45 24.66 27.95
C GLN A 693 14.05 24.51 27.33
N VAL A 694 13.41 23.36 27.53
CA VAL A 694 12.05 23.11 27.04
C VAL A 694 11.05 24.01 27.75
N THR A 695 11.10 24.11 29.08
CA THR A 695 10.15 24.94 29.83
C THR A 695 10.32 26.44 29.54
N SER A 696 11.55 26.92 29.40
CA SER A 696 11.82 28.32 29.06
C SER A 696 11.36 28.67 27.64
N ALA A 697 11.59 27.78 26.66
CA ALA A 697 11.12 27.96 25.29
C ALA A 697 9.58 27.92 25.20
N LEU A 698 8.93 27.02 25.94
CA LEU A 698 7.46 26.97 26.03
C LEU A 698 6.89 28.20 26.75
N GLY A 699 7.59 28.74 27.75
CA GLY A 699 7.27 30.01 28.37
C GLY A 699 7.29 31.17 27.36
N MET A 700 8.31 31.24 26.51
CA MET A 700 8.38 32.21 25.42
C MET A 700 7.28 32.01 24.38
N TYR A 701 7.00 30.76 24.00
CA TYR A 701 5.91 30.43 23.08
C TYR A 701 4.56 30.93 23.62
N ARG A 702 4.27 30.66 24.91
CA ARG A 702 3.08 31.13 25.61
C ARG A 702 2.95 32.66 25.53
N MET A 703 4.02 33.38 25.83
CA MET A 703 4.03 34.85 25.78
C MET A 703 3.77 35.38 24.36
N LYS A 704 4.42 34.78 23.36
CA LYS A 704 4.35 35.20 21.95
C LYS A 704 3.01 34.91 21.28
N THR A 705 2.36 33.81 21.67
CA THR A 705 1.10 33.36 21.06
C THR A 705 -0.14 33.65 21.91
N SER A 706 0.05 34.17 23.12
CA SER A 706 -0.99 34.31 24.14
C SER A 706 -1.71 32.99 24.44
N ALA A 707 -1.01 31.85 24.31
CA ALA A 707 -1.57 30.54 24.59
C ALA A 707 -1.96 30.40 26.07
N ILE A 708 -3.11 29.77 26.32
CA ILE A 708 -3.62 29.46 27.67
C ILE A 708 -3.08 28.07 28.08
N PRO A 709 -2.21 27.95 29.10
CA PRO A 709 -1.53 26.69 29.42
C PRO A 709 -2.46 25.50 29.72
N GLU A 710 -3.66 25.76 30.23
CA GLU A 710 -4.70 24.78 30.54
C GLU A 710 -5.44 24.26 29.30
N GLN A 711 -5.32 24.95 28.15
CA GLN A 711 -5.98 24.59 26.90
C GLN A 711 -5.02 23.97 25.87
N VAL A 712 -3.72 24.00 26.14
CA VAL A 712 -2.70 23.42 25.25
C VAL A 712 -2.23 22.09 25.79
N PHE A 713 -2.53 21.03 25.04
CA PHE A 713 -2.12 19.65 25.32
C PHE A 713 -1.16 19.15 24.25
N PHE A 714 0.03 18.75 24.66
CA PHE A 714 1.09 18.32 23.76
C PHE A 714 1.09 16.81 23.56
N PHE A 715 1.15 16.39 22.30
CA PHE A 715 1.82 15.14 21.96
C PHE A 715 3.31 15.35 22.17
N MET A 716 3.83 14.78 23.26
CA MET A 716 5.26 14.73 23.54
C MET A 716 5.61 13.27 23.79
N CYS A 717 6.48 12.70 22.95
CA CYS A 717 6.85 11.28 22.96
C CYS A 717 7.25 10.77 24.35
N PHE A 718 7.91 11.58 25.18
CA PHE A 718 8.25 11.26 26.57
C PHE A 718 7.03 10.87 27.43
N PHE A 719 5.90 11.56 27.24
CA PHE A 719 4.68 11.35 28.01
C PHE A 719 3.73 10.34 27.37
N VAL A 720 3.58 10.44 26.06
CA VAL A 720 2.49 9.77 25.32
C VAL A 720 2.88 8.37 24.88
N ASN A 721 4.14 8.13 24.54
CA ASN A 721 4.56 6.79 24.13
C ASN A 721 4.69 5.89 25.37
N ASN A 722 4.24 4.64 25.26
CA ASN A 722 4.34 3.70 26.37
C ASN A 722 5.78 3.18 26.50
N GLN A 723 6.56 3.85 27.36
CA GLN A 723 7.97 3.54 27.57
C GLN A 723 8.21 2.13 28.14
N PHE A 724 7.25 1.52 28.84
CA PHE A 724 7.38 0.13 29.29
C PHE A 724 7.48 -0.84 28.11
N ARG A 725 6.68 -0.64 27.06
CA ARG A 725 6.73 -1.49 25.85
C ARG A 725 7.99 -1.23 25.02
N ILE A 726 8.40 0.04 24.95
CA ILE A 726 9.56 0.47 24.16
C ILE A 726 10.88 0.03 24.80
N LEU A 727 10.99 0.11 26.13
CA LEU A 727 12.27 -0.06 26.84
C LEU A 727 12.45 -1.45 27.47
N LEU A 728 11.41 -2.04 28.05
CA LEU A 728 11.54 -3.31 28.79
C LEU A 728 11.28 -4.52 27.92
N GLU A 729 10.24 -4.47 27.09
CA GLU A 729 9.87 -5.62 26.29
C GLU A 729 10.62 -5.66 24.95
N GLN A 730 11.15 -4.53 24.47
CA GLN A 730 11.66 -4.38 23.10
C GLN A 730 10.64 -4.84 22.02
N THR A 731 9.36 -5.04 22.41
CA THR A 731 8.30 -5.66 21.60
C THR A 731 7.55 -4.66 20.73
N GLN A 732 7.96 -3.40 20.75
CA GLN A 732 7.67 -2.50 19.64
C GLN A 732 8.93 -2.40 18.81
N THR A 733 8.82 -2.81 17.55
CA THR A 733 9.65 -2.35 16.45
C THR A 733 9.95 -0.86 16.63
N GLY A 734 11.11 -0.54 17.22
CA GLY A 734 11.45 0.76 17.78
C GLY A 734 11.61 1.91 16.79
N SER A 735 11.09 1.77 15.57
CA SER A 735 11.10 2.75 14.49
C SER A 735 9.99 2.52 13.46
N ALA A 736 9.56 1.26 13.24
CA ALA A 736 8.59 0.93 12.18
C ALA A 736 7.12 1.31 12.49
N ASP A 737 6.71 1.33 13.77
CA ASP A 737 5.38 1.86 14.15
C ASP A 737 5.45 3.37 14.45
N LEU A 738 6.66 3.91 14.63
CA LEU A 738 6.86 5.32 14.92
C LEU A 738 6.46 6.18 13.73
N GLU A 739 6.73 5.80 12.48
CA GLU A 739 6.27 6.56 11.31
C GLU A 739 4.73 6.62 11.21
N THR A 740 4.08 5.46 11.33
CA THR A 740 2.61 5.38 11.26
C THR A 740 1.93 6.10 12.42
N VAL A 741 2.52 6.07 13.63
CA VAL A 741 2.01 6.82 14.79
C VAL A 741 2.35 8.30 14.69
N PHE A 742 3.54 8.64 14.21
CA PHE A 742 4.05 10.00 14.08
C PHE A 742 3.28 10.80 13.02
N GLU A 743 3.25 10.32 11.78
CA GLU A 743 2.59 11.01 10.67
C GLU A 743 1.09 11.12 10.92
N ARG A 744 0.46 10.04 11.42
CA ARG A 744 -0.95 10.06 11.83
C ARG A 744 -1.22 11.12 12.89
N ASN A 745 -0.35 11.28 13.88
CA ASN A 745 -0.53 12.28 14.92
C ASN A 745 -0.26 13.70 14.40
N LEU A 746 0.78 13.92 13.59
CA LEU A 746 1.02 15.21 12.95
C LEU A 746 -0.19 15.63 12.09
N LYS A 747 -0.69 14.73 11.25
CA LYS A 747 -1.85 14.97 10.38
C LYS A 747 -3.13 15.23 11.17
N ARG A 748 -3.38 14.46 12.24
CA ARG A 748 -4.57 14.61 13.08
C ARG A 748 -4.53 15.92 13.89
N ILE A 749 -3.38 16.27 14.44
CA ILE A 749 -3.22 17.45 15.32
C ILE A 749 -3.17 18.74 14.49
N GLY A 750 -2.48 18.73 13.34
CA GLY A 750 -2.43 19.87 12.41
C GLY A 750 -1.59 21.07 12.89
N ARG A 751 -0.99 21.01 14.08
CA ARG A 751 -0.11 22.05 14.65
C ARG A 751 1.11 21.44 15.31
N MET A 752 2.27 22.03 15.08
CA MET A 752 3.55 21.59 15.64
C MET A 752 4.30 22.77 16.28
N VAL A 753 4.87 22.53 17.46
CA VAL A 753 5.82 23.43 18.12
C VAL A 753 7.21 22.78 18.04
N ALA A 754 8.13 23.45 17.35
CA ALA A 754 9.53 23.05 17.22
C ALA A 754 10.38 23.84 18.23
N ILE A 755 11.16 23.15 19.07
CA ILE A 755 12.01 23.78 20.08
C ILE A 755 13.42 23.95 19.51
N LEU A 756 13.89 25.19 19.40
CA LEU A 756 15.28 25.51 19.06
C LEU A 756 16.02 25.90 20.35
N ASP A 757 17.15 25.26 20.62
CA ASP A 757 18.02 25.59 21.75
C ASP A 757 18.76 26.93 21.55
N GLY A 758 19.10 27.25 20.30
CA GLY A 758 19.74 28.49 19.89
C GLY A 758 19.52 28.78 18.42
N TRP A 759 20.16 29.84 17.91
CA TRP A 759 20.19 30.15 16.48
C TRP A 759 21.53 29.81 15.83
N GLU A 760 22.62 29.83 16.60
CA GLU A 760 23.96 29.45 16.17
C GLU A 760 24.12 27.93 16.28
N ASN A 761 24.21 27.23 15.14
CA ASN A 761 24.35 25.76 15.05
C ASN A 761 23.41 24.99 15.99
N PRO A 762 22.07 25.13 15.84
CA PRO A 762 21.13 24.52 16.77
C PRO A 762 21.20 22.99 16.73
N VAL A 763 21.19 22.37 17.91
CA VAL A 763 21.11 20.90 18.07
C VAL A 763 19.87 20.33 17.36
N TYR A 764 18.84 21.16 17.13
CA TYR A 764 17.66 20.77 16.37
C TYR A 764 17.97 20.28 14.95
N PHE A 765 18.92 20.87 14.21
CA PHE A 765 19.24 20.43 12.85
C PHE A 765 20.32 19.35 12.78
N GLU A 766 21.07 19.15 13.87
CA GLU A 766 21.99 18.01 13.99
C GLU A 766 21.27 16.67 14.24
N ARG A 767 19.94 16.70 14.40
CA ARG A 767 19.13 15.53 14.76
C ARG A 767 18.28 15.10 13.58
N ILE A 768 18.52 13.88 13.09
CA ILE A 768 17.90 13.42 11.84
C ILE A 768 16.38 13.34 11.93
N TRP A 769 15.85 12.95 13.09
CA TRP A 769 14.41 12.93 13.31
C TRP A 769 13.80 14.31 13.17
N THR A 770 14.33 15.35 13.82
CA THR A 770 13.76 16.71 13.80
C THR A 770 13.84 17.34 12.41
N VAL A 771 14.89 17.06 11.63
CA VAL A 771 14.95 17.46 10.21
C VAL A 771 13.86 16.77 9.41
N TYR A 772 13.68 15.46 9.58
CA TYR A 772 12.61 14.70 8.92
C TYR A 772 11.21 15.13 9.38
N GLU A 773 11.00 15.47 10.67
CA GLU A 773 9.73 15.98 11.17
C GLU A 773 9.37 17.30 10.49
N GLN A 774 10.36 18.19 10.33
CA GLN A 774 10.15 19.47 9.69
C GLN A 774 9.77 19.32 8.21
N PHE A 775 10.40 18.36 7.52
CA PHE A 775 10.05 17.98 6.17
C PHE A 775 8.62 17.44 6.09
N VAL A 776 8.28 16.42 6.88
CA VAL A 776 6.95 15.79 6.88
C VAL A 776 5.86 16.79 7.24
N ALA A 777 6.04 17.57 8.33
CA ALA A 777 5.09 18.59 8.74
C ALA A 777 4.83 19.62 7.63
N SER A 778 5.87 20.05 6.92
CA SER A 778 5.70 20.98 5.80
C SER A 778 5.01 20.33 4.60
N THR A 779 5.30 19.07 4.27
CA THR A 779 4.62 18.36 3.16
C THR A 779 3.14 18.11 3.43
N LEU A 780 2.75 18.01 4.70
CA LEU A 780 1.38 17.83 5.15
C LEU A 780 0.64 19.15 5.42
N ASP A 781 1.26 20.30 5.14
CA ASP A 781 0.73 21.64 5.42
C ASP A 781 0.37 21.86 6.92
N VAL A 782 1.15 21.26 7.81
CA VAL A 782 1.01 21.42 9.27
C VAL A 782 1.56 22.79 9.67
N GLN A 783 0.81 23.50 10.53
CA GLN A 783 1.26 24.78 11.06
C GLN A 783 2.43 24.58 12.04
N VAL A 784 3.65 24.96 11.66
CA VAL A 784 4.85 24.85 12.51
C VAL A 784 5.19 26.20 13.17
N SER A 785 5.34 26.19 14.49
CA SER A 785 5.80 27.32 15.29
C SER A 785 7.13 27.01 15.97
N PHE A 786 8.15 27.83 15.72
CA PHE A 786 9.43 27.71 16.41
C PHE A 786 9.43 28.47 17.74
N ALA A 787 9.86 27.80 18.80
CA ALA A 787 9.98 28.30 20.15
C ALA A 787 11.43 28.17 20.62
N MET A 788 11.96 29.22 21.25
CA MET A 788 13.36 29.31 21.63
C MET A 788 13.47 29.92 23.03
N PRO A 789 14.46 29.54 23.87
CA PRO A 789 14.66 30.15 25.17
C PRO A 789 14.85 31.69 25.09
N PRO A 790 14.49 32.44 26.14
CA PRO A 790 14.58 33.91 26.14
C PRO A 790 15.99 34.45 25.82
N ALA A 791 17.04 33.83 26.40
CA ALA A 791 18.43 34.26 26.20
C ALA A 791 18.84 34.12 24.72
N SER A 792 18.60 32.95 24.13
CA SER A 792 18.91 32.70 22.72
C SER A 792 18.08 33.57 21.77
N THR A 793 16.81 33.84 22.12
CA THR A 793 15.95 34.75 21.36
C THR A 793 16.51 36.18 21.40
N THR A 794 16.99 36.62 22.56
CA THR A 794 17.60 37.94 22.73
C THR A 794 18.87 38.05 21.91
N GLN A 795 19.75 37.06 21.98
CA GLN A 795 20.99 37.00 21.19
C GLN A 795 20.70 37.01 19.68
N MET A 796 19.71 36.25 19.22
CA MET A 796 19.30 36.23 17.81
C MET A 796 18.79 37.61 17.36
N ASN A 797 17.99 38.27 18.21
CA ASN A 797 17.46 39.59 17.92
C ASN A 797 18.58 40.65 17.89
N GLU A 798 19.52 40.61 18.84
CA GLU A 798 20.70 41.49 18.85
C GLU A 798 21.52 41.34 17.56
N GLU A 799 21.69 40.10 17.08
CA GLU A 799 22.36 39.86 15.82
C GLU A 799 21.55 40.42 14.64
N ILE A 800 20.23 40.20 14.58
CA ILE A 800 19.35 40.81 13.55
C ILE A 800 19.47 42.34 13.53
N TYR A 801 19.61 42.98 14.71
CA TYR A 801 19.77 44.43 14.81
C TYR A 801 21.10 44.97 14.28
N ARG A 802 22.07 44.11 13.94
CA ARG A 802 23.28 44.48 13.17
C ARG A 802 23.01 44.66 11.67
N GLY A 803 21.74 44.69 11.27
CA GLY A 803 21.33 44.94 9.90
C GLY A 803 21.69 43.78 8.96
N LYS A 804 22.08 44.12 7.72
CA LYS A 804 22.32 43.16 6.64
C LYS A 804 23.31 42.05 7.01
N VAL A 805 24.35 42.37 7.77
CA VAL A 805 25.40 41.40 8.16
C VAL A 805 24.83 40.37 9.13
N GLY A 806 24.13 40.82 10.17
CA GLY A 806 23.57 39.92 11.17
C GLY A 806 22.37 39.10 10.67
N ILE A 807 21.51 39.68 9.83
CA ILE A 807 20.44 38.92 9.15
C ILE A 807 21.04 37.79 8.30
N LYS A 808 22.13 38.05 7.57
CA LYS A 808 22.84 37.01 6.82
C LYS A 808 23.44 35.95 7.73
N ALA A 809 24.02 36.33 8.88
CA ALA A 809 24.60 35.39 9.83
C ALA A 809 23.53 34.44 10.42
N VAL A 810 22.41 35.00 10.87
CA VAL A 810 21.27 34.23 11.39
C VAL A 810 20.66 33.34 10.31
N THR A 811 20.43 33.89 9.11
CA THR A 811 19.89 33.12 7.97
C THR A 811 20.83 31.98 7.60
N TRP A 812 22.12 32.25 7.48
CA TRP A 812 23.13 31.25 7.16
C TRP A 812 23.08 30.10 8.17
N SER A 813 23.23 30.40 9.46
CA SER A 813 23.28 29.39 10.54
C SER A 813 22.05 28.48 10.55
N LEU A 814 20.85 29.04 10.42
CA LEU A 814 19.59 28.30 10.47
C LEU A 814 19.20 27.63 9.14
N SER A 815 19.96 27.86 8.07
CA SER A 815 19.73 27.29 6.73
C SER A 815 20.78 26.26 6.32
N GLN A 816 21.79 25.99 7.15
CA GLN A 816 22.75 24.90 6.94
C GLN A 816 22.14 23.54 7.33
N ILE A 817 21.16 23.07 6.56
CA ILE A 817 20.53 21.77 6.78
C ILE A 817 21.34 20.68 6.06
N ASP A 818 21.80 19.70 6.83
CA ASP A 818 22.48 18.50 6.32
C ASP A 818 21.91 17.26 7.00
N SER A 819 20.81 16.76 6.45
CA SER A 819 20.17 15.53 6.93
C SER A 819 21.04 14.29 6.75
N ALA A 820 22.01 14.30 5.84
CA ALA A 820 22.92 13.18 5.66
C ALA A 820 23.90 13.04 6.83
N SER A 821 24.40 14.15 7.38
CA SER A 821 25.29 14.14 8.54
C SER A 821 24.57 14.13 9.89
N ALA A 822 23.31 14.59 9.95
CA ALA A 822 22.50 14.60 11.17
C ALA A 822 22.35 13.20 11.81
N LYS A 823 22.20 13.15 13.14
CA LYS A 823 22.34 11.93 13.97
C LYS A 823 21.08 11.61 14.78
N ALA A 824 20.90 10.33 15.14
CA ALA A 824 19.95 9.94 16.18
C ALA A 824 20.69 9.40 17.41
N SER A 825 20.06 9.48 18.59
CA SER A 825 20.66 8.93 19.82
C SER A 825 20.76 7.40 19.79
N LYS A 826 19.91 6.73 19.01
CA LYS A 826 19.98 5.29 18.74
C LYS A 826 20.43 5.08 17.29
N PRO A 827 21.51 4.32 17.03
CA PRO A 827 21.99 4.06 15.67
C PRO A 827 20.92 3.44 14.75
N GLN A 828 20.08 2.55 15.28
CA GLN A 828 19.01 1.91 14.50
C GLN A 828 17.96 2.92 14.03
N ASP A 829 17.66 3.92 14.85
CA ASP A 829 16.70 4.98 14.50
C ASP A 829 17.31 5.94 13.48
N GLU A 830 18.63 6.20 13.58
CA GLU A 830 19.37 6.99 12.58
C GLU A 830 19.33 6.30 11.22
N ASP A 831 19.73 5.03 11.18
CA ASP A 831 19.71 4.23 9.96
C ASP A 831 18.29 4.15 9.36
N TYR A 832 17.26 4.04 10.21
CA TYR A 832 15.87 4.03 9.78
C TYR A 832 15.47 5.33 9.08
N VAL A 833 15.61 6.49 9.73
CA VAL A 833 15.19 7.77 9.13
C VAL A 833 16.02 8.11 7.91
N LYS A 834 17.34 7.86 7.98
CA LYS A 834 18.21 8.04 6.81
C LYS A 834 17.79 7.15 5.65
N SER A 835 17.40 5.91 5.92
CA SER A 835 16.86 5.04 4.87
C SER A 835 15.50 5.51 4.33
N LEU A 836 14.64 6.13 5.14
CA LEU A 836 13.40 6.75 4.65
C LEU A 836 13.69 7.91 3.70
N ILE A 837 14.62 8.80 4.09
CA ILE A 837 15.02 9.94 3.26
C ILE A 837 15.70 9.46 1.97
N ASP A 838 16.65 8.52 2.07
CA ASP A 838 17.41 7.99 0.93
C ASP A 838 16.52 7.21 -0.07
N ARG A 839 15.54 6.43 0.42
CA ARG A 839 14.57 5.70 -0.43
C ARG A 839 13.45 6.58 -1.01
N GLY A 840 13.14 7.70 -0.36
CA GLY A 840 12.07 8.61 -0.73
C GLY A 840 12.57 9.69 -1.70
N VAL A 841 12.59 10.94 -1.23
CA VAL A 841 12.91 12.12 -2.04
C VAL A 841 14.42 12.43 -2.12
N GLY A 842 15.24 11.75 -1.31
CA GLY A 842 16.68 11.98 -1.18
C GLY A 842 17.06 13.13 -0.24
N PHE A 843 18.25 13.03 0.37
CA PHE A 843 18.77 14.01 1.34
C PHE A 843 18.76 15.44 0.81
N ALA A 844 19.25 15.64 -0.43
CA ALA A 844 19.30 16.97 -1.04
C ALA A 844 17.92 17.64 -1.16
N HIS A 845 16.86 16.86 -1.39
CA HIS A 845 15.51 17.40 -1.46
C HIS A 845 14.97 17.76 -0.08
N VAL A 846 15.18 16.89 0.92
CA VAL A 846 14.82 17.18 2.31
C VAL A 846 15.55 18.43 2.80
N ASP A 847 16.86 18.50 2.58
CA ASP A 847 17.71 19.63 2.99
C ASP A 847 17.23 20.91 2.33
N HIS A 848 17.01 20.90 1.02
CA HIS A 848 16.51 22.06 0.30
C HIS A 848 15.13 22.51 0.83
N HIS A 849 14.21 21.57 1.04
CA HIS A 849 12.85 21.88 1.49
C HIS A 849 12.84 22.47 2.91
N VAL A 850 13.55 21.85 3.85
CA VAL A 850 13.68 22.35 5.23
C VAL A 850 14.38 23.70 5.25
N THR A 851 15.41 23.88 4.42
CA THR A 851 16.09 25.18 4.22
C THR A 851 15.08 26.27 3.81
N GLN A 852 14.20 26.00 2.84
CA GLN A 852 13.19 26.98 2.41
C GLN A 852 12.22 27.33 3.54
N VAL A 853 11.79 26.34 4.33
CA VAL A 853 10.92 26.57 5.49
C VAL A 853 11.60 27.49 6.50
N MET A 854 12.90 27.27 6.77
CA MET A 854 13.66 28.07 7.72
C MET A 854 13.89 29.49 7.21
N VAL A 855 14.27 29.66 5.95
CA VAL A 855 14.43 31.00 5.33
C VAL A 855 13.13 31.79 5.42
N LYS A 856 12.00 31.16 5.11
CA LYS A 856 10.67 31.80 5.22
C LYS A 856 10.36 32.19 6.67
N TRP A 857 10.64 31.32 7.63
CA TRP A 857 10.41 31.63 9.05
C TRP A 857 11.27 32.80 9.52
N ILE A 858 12.56 32.83 9.15
CA ILE A 858 13.49 33.92 9.50
C ILE A 858 13.01 35.23 8.88
N GLY A 859 12.57 35.21 7.61
CA GLY A 859 11.96 36.36 6.95
C GLY A 859 10.82 36.96 7.78
N ASN A 860 9.88 36.14 8.25
CA ASN A 860 8.77 36.59 9.10
C ASN A 860 9.24 37.11 10.48
N VAL A 861 10.33 36.58 11.03
CA VAL A 861 10.91 37.08 12.29
C VAL A 861 11.47 38.47 12.06
N VAL A 862 12.29 38.63 11.02
CA VAL A 862 12.92 39.89 10.63
C VAL A 862 11.87 40.95 10.35
N GLU A 863 10.87 40.65 9.52
CA GLU A 863 9.76 41.55 9.19
C GLU A 863 9.05 42.07 10.45
N ARG A 864 8.68 41.18 11.37
CA ARG A 864 8.03 41.58 12.63
C ARG A 864 8.92 42.50 13.47
N ARG A 865 10.24 42.27 13.49
CA ARG A 865 11.17 43.13 14.25
C ARG A 865 11.29 44.50 13.61
N PHE A 866 11.35 44.58 12.29
CA PHE A 866 11.33 45.87 11.58
C PHE A 866 10.05 46.64 11.87
N GLN A 867 8.88 45.99 11.85
CA GLN A 867 7.61 46.62 12.20
C GLN A 867 7.60 47.19 13.63
N GLU A 868 8.18 46.49 14.60
CA GLU A 868 8.31 46.97 15.98
C GLU A 868 9.25 48.17 16.09
N LEU A 869 10.41 48.12 15.42
CA LEU A 869 11.33 49.26 15.38
C LEU A 869 10.68 50.51 14.77
N VAL A 870 9.97 50.35 13.66
CA VAL A 870 9.23 51.43 13.00
C VAL A 870 8.14 51.98 13.93
N HIS A 871 7.40 51.11 14.61
CA HIS A 871 6.38 51.50 15.58
C HIS A 871 6.98 52.31 16.75
N ASP A 872 8.10 51.86 17.32
CA ASP A 872 8.79 52.54 18.42
C ASP A 872 9.40 53.89 17.97
N ALA A 873 9.93 53.99 16.76
CA ALA A 873 10.42 55.26 16.22
C ALA A 873 9.29 56.25 15.96
N ARG A 874 8.15 55.79 15.41
CA ARG A 874 6.93 56.61 15.27
C ARG A 874 6.44 57.12 16.63
N ARG A 875 6.54 56.29 17.68
CA ARG A 875 6.16 56.65 19.05
C ARG A 875 7.12 57.65 19.70
N THR A 876 8.43 57.56 19.43
CA THR A 876 9.48 58.39 20.06
C THR A 876 9.86 59.64 19.26
N ARG A 877 9.32 59.82 18.04
CA ARG A 877 9.62 60.93 17.10
C ARG A 877 11.12 61.13 16.82
N ASN A 878 11.93 60.09 16.88
CA ASN A 878 13.37 60.17 16.64
C ASN A 878 13.81 59.22 15.52
N LEU A 879 13.43 59.55 14.28
CA LEU A 879 13.75 58.81 13.05
C LEU A 879 15.27 58.71 12.79
N THR A 880 16.04 59.70 13.25
CA THR A 880 17.50 59.79 13.10
C THR A 880 18.22 58.59 13.72
N GLN A 881 17.71 58.06 14.84
CA GLN A 881 18.34 56.92 15.52
C GLN A 881 17.98 55.57 14.87
N LEU A 882 16.86 55.51 14.13
CA LEU A 882 16.46 54.31 13.39
C LEU A 882 17.32 54.12 12.13
N CYS A 883 17.60 55.19 11.39
CA CYS A 883 18.51 55.15 10.24
C CYS A 883 19.96 54.80 10.65
N ALA A 884 20.44 55.34 11.77
CA ALA A 884 21.79 55.07 12.28
C ALA A 884 21.98 53.60 12.74
N ASN A 885 20.97 52.98 13.36
CA ASN A 885 21.05 51.60 13.83
C ASN A 885 20.99 50.56 12.69
N MET A 886 20.52 50.93 11.50
CA MET A 886 20.36 50.00 10.37
C MET A 886 21.54 49.93 9.40
N GLN A 887 22.59 50.76 9.58
CA GLN A 887 23.76 50.83 8.69
C GLN A 887 23.39 50.83 7.19
N LEU A 888 22.41 51.65 6.79
CA LEU A 888 22.14 51.94 5.39
C LEU A 888 23.14 53.01 4.92
N GLU A 889 24.36 52.59 4.61
CA GLU A 889 25.34 53.46 3.95
C GLU A 889 24.95 53.61 2.48
N ASP A 890 24.52 54.84 2.14
CA ASP A 890 24.24 55.42 0.80
C ASP A 890 22.79 55.84 0.59
N LEU A 891 22.28 56.82 1.35
CA LEU A 891 21.11 57.61 0.95
C LEU A 891 21.28 59.08 1.37
N ASP A 892 21.26 59.95 0.35
CA ASP A 892 21.58 61.38 0.37
C ASP A 892 20.53 62.21 1.13
N GLU A 893 20.97 63.19 1.93
CA GLU A 893 20.18 63.87 2.98
C GLU A 893 19.14 64.90 2.48
N HIS A 894 18.85 64.98 1.17
CA HIS A 894 18.11 66.11 0.57
C HIS A 894 16.81 65.76 -0.17
N ASP A 895 16.28 64.55 -0.07
CA ASP A 895 15.08 64.16 -0.81
C ASP A 895 13.80 64.23 0.06
N GLU A 896 12.91 65.20 -0.23
CA GLU A 896 11.59 65.39 0.42
C GLU A 896 10.65 64.17 0.28
N ASN A 897 11.02 63.17 -0.53
CA ASN A 897 10.30 61.90 -0.68
C ASN A 897 10.47 60.94 0.51
N MET A 898 11.28 61.27 1.53
CA MET A 898 11.54 60.40 2.69
C MET A 898 10.34 60.23 3.64
N VAL A 899 9.41 61.19 3.71
CA VAL A 899 8.20 61.03 4.54
C VAL A 899 7.22 60.05 3.88
N GLU A 900 7.07 60.11 2.55
CA GLU A 900 6.24 59.16 1.80
C GLU A 900 6.85 57.74 1.77
N ALA A 901 8.18 57.61 1.71
CA ALA A 901 8.85 56.30 1.78
C ALA A 901 8.73 55.63 3.17
N ALA A 902 8.68 56.42 4.25
CA ALA A 902 8.48 55.93 5.61
C ALA A 902 7.00 55.66 5.96
N GLU A 903 6.05 56.18 5.17
CA GLU A 903 4.62 55.82 5.21
C GLU A 903 4.29 54.62 4.31
N PHE A 904 5.08 54.36 3.27
CA PHE A 904 4.92 53.22 2.35
C PHE A 904 5.53 51.89 2.85
N LEU A 905 6.55 51.93 3.72
CA LEU A 905 7.07 50.79 4.49
C LEU A 905 6.28 50.56 5.79
#